data_AF-A0A5C4XPR6-F1
#
_entry.id   AF-A0A5C4XPR6-F1
#
_cell.length_a   1.000
_cell.length_b   1.000
_cell.length_c   1.000
_cell.angle_alpha   90.00
_cell.angle_beta   90.00
_cell.angle_gamma   90.00
#
_symmetry.space_group_name_H-M   'P 1'
#
loop_
_entity.id
_entity.type
_entity.pdbx_description
1 polymer ?
#
loop_
_entity_poly.entity_id
_entity_poly.type
_entity_poly.pdbx_seq_one_letter_code
_entity_poly.pdbx_strand_id
1 'polypeptide(L)'
;MLKNLKIKTKFLMAIAILGVISLAGLLFVTQRFSAANESYSNFLQNESNAATFGPRGAAGMWTATTWLSRAMAQDPQSETFKDLSGRFSKEITGARDRLTQIPGIVPSRKAAIDELVVGADKLKAIGDDLLKAHIAGDAAKVSTLSSDLDKAIVELSPKFGANNGAMAELIKNGADRLSAEVSSTIKFAIIGMLIGIAVAIVLALTIAQKGITAPMARLRERMASLASGETRAEIDGLDRKDEIGQMAEAVEVFRHNALERTRLEQEADANRSLSEKEHIEREATKAREAGDVKFAVDHIAQALSQLSDGNVSYRIEQPFTVALDGVRNDFNASASKLQAALEQVAENARSIEAGSAEIKSAADDLAKRTEQQAASVEETAAALEEITTTVKDAARRATEAGNLVARTRQGAEKSGEVVQKAVQAMEAIEKSSGEIGNIIGVIDDIAFQTNLLALNAGVEAARAGEAGKGFAVVAQEVRELAQRSANAAKEIKTLINASNEQVQNGVHLVGETGKALQTIVGEVQEINRNVNAIVESAQEQSSGLQQINTAVNTMDQDTQKNAAMVEEQTAASHGLARDAASLNALLAQFKLSVQTYRSTARAVQANEKPAASPARALGRKLAGAFSGNAAVKNDSWEEF
;
A
#
# COMPACT_ATOMS: atom_id res chain seq x y z
N MET A 1 -53.46 22.16 -28.82
CA MET A 1 -53.43 21.13 -27.77
C MET A 1 -53.45 21.71 -26.35
N LEU A 2 -52.62 22.72 -26.02
CA LEU A 2 -52.54 23.29 -24.67
C LEU A 2 -53.82 23.97 -24.13
N LYS A 3 -54.73 24.43 -25.00
CA LYS A 3 -55.93 25.19 -24.60
C LYS A 3 -56.94 24.42 -23.75
N ASN A 4 -56.93 23.08 -23.78
CA ASN A 4 -57.92 22.24 -23.10
C ASN A 4 -57.31 21.41 -21.96
N LEU A 5 -56.06 21.66 -21.60
CA LEU A 5 -55.37 20.96 -20.53
C LEU A 5 -55.40 21.80 -19.25
N LYS A 6 -55.68 21.13 -18.13
CA LYS A 6 -55.65 21.75 -16.80
C LYS A 6 -54.28 22.37 -16.50
N ILE A 7 -54.26 23.46 -15.74
CA ILE A 7 -53.03 24.17 -15.34
C ILE A 7 -52.04 23.19 -14.67
N LYS A 8 -52.52 22.34 -13.76
CA LYS A 8 -51.70 21.28 -13.13
C LYS A 8 -51.06 20.34 -14.15
N THR A 9 -51.80 19.93 -15.18
CA THR A 9 -51.30 19.04 -16.23
C THR A 9 -50.24 19.70 -17.11
N LYS A 10 -50.36 21.00 -17.36
CA LYS A 10 -49.33 21.77 -18.08
C LYS A 10 -48.02 21.87 -17.31
N PHE A 11 -48.09 22.11 -15.99
CA PHE A 11 -46.91 22.07 -15.11
C PHE A 11 -46.28 20.68 -15.07
N LEU A 12 -47.10 19.63 -14.90
CA LEU A 12 -46.61 18.25 -14.90
C LEU A 12 -45.96 17.84 -16.23
N MET A 13 -46.49 18.29 -17.39
CA MET A 13 -45.82 18.07 -18.67
C MET A 13 -44.45 18.75 -18.75
N ALA A 14 -44.32 20.00 -18.27
CA ALA A 14 -43.03 20.69 -18.28
C ALA A 14 -42.00 19.97 -17.39
N ILE A 15 -42.41 19.51 -16.20
CA ILE A 15 -41.57 18.73 -15.30
C ILE A 15 -41.23 17.36 -15.89
N ALA A 16 -42.21 16.68 -16.51
CA ALA A 16 -42.00 15.37 -17.14
C ALA A 16 -41.01 15.44 -18.30
N ILE A 17 -41.07 16.49 -19.14
CA ILE A 17 -40.09 16.72 -20.22
C ILE A 17 -38.68 16.88 -19.63
N LEU A 18 -38.55 17.65 -18.55
CA LEU A 18 -37.27 17.86 -17.86
C LEU A 18 -36.75 16.56 -17.25
N GLY A 19 -37.65 15.76 -16.65
CA GLY A 19 -37.34 14.42 -16.14
C GLY A 19 -36.85 13.46 -17.22
N VAL A 20 -37.53 13.40 -18.37
CA VAL A 20 -37.13 12.54 -19.51
C VAL A 20 -35.78 12.96 -20.08
N ILE A 21 -35.53 14.27 -20.25
CA ILE A 21 -34.24 14.78 -20.73
C ILE A 21 -33.12 14.44 -19.76
N SER A 22 -33.34 14.61 -18.45
CA SER A 22 -32.36 14.25 -17.41
C SER A 22 -32.08 12.75 -17.40
N LEU A 23 -33.11 11.91 -17.52
CA LEU A 23 -32.96 10.45 -17.53
C LEU A 23 -32.21 9.97 -18.78
N ALA A 24 -32.53 10.52 -19.96
CA ALA A 24 -31.83 10.24 -21.20
C ALA A 24 -30.37 10.71 -21.15
N GLY A 25 -30.11 11.88 -20.58
CA GLY A 25 -28.75 12.40 -20.35
C GLY A 25 -27.94 11.49 -19.43
N LEU A 26 -28.54 11.04 -18.31
CA LEU A 26 -27.88 10.12 -17.39
C LEU A 26 -27.56 8.77 -18.04
N LEU A 27 -28.50 8.22 -18.82
CA LEU A 27 -28.30 6.99 -19.61
C LEU A 27 -27.15 7.13 -20.60
N PHE A 28 -27.11 8.24 -21.34
CA PHE A 28 -26.04 8.53 -22.30
C PHE A 28 -24.67 8.65 -21.62
N VAL A 29 -24.58 9.40 -20.52
CA VAL A 29 -23.33 9.54 -19.76
C VAL A 29 -22.89 8.19 -19.23
N THR A 30 -23.80 7.41 -18.64
CA THR A 30 -23.49 6.08 -18.11
C THR A 30 -22.97 5.14 -19.19
N GLN A 31 -23.61 5.09 -20.37
CA GLN A 31 -23.15 4.27 -21.49
C GLN A 31 -21.76 4.69 -21.98
N ARG A 32 -21.51 6.00 -22.09
CA ARG A 32 -20.21 6.53 -22.53
C ARG A 32 -19.11 6.28 -21.51
N PHE A 33 -19.42 6.43 -20.22
CA PHE A 33 -18.48 6.15 -19.14
C PHE A 33 -18.15 4.66 -19.05
N SER A 34 -19.14 3.79 -19.26
CA SER A 34 -18.93 2.35 -19.34
C SER A 34 -18.01 1.96 -20.49
N ALA A 35 -18.23 2.53 -21.69
CA ALA A 35 -17.36 2.28 -22.85
C ALA A 35 -15.93 2.78 -22.62
N ALA A 36 -15.78 3.96 -22.02
CA ALA A 36 -14.46 4.49 -21.65
C ALA A 36 -13.75 3.62 -20.61
N ASN A 37 -14.49 3.13 -19.61
CA ASN A 37 -13.97 2.22 -18.58
C ASN A 37 -13.54 0.88 -19.17
N GLU A 38 -14.29 0.34 -20.13
CA GLU A 38 -13.92 -0.89 -20.84
C GLU A 38 -12.65 -0.70 -21.68
N SER A 39 -12.53 0.43 -22.38
CA SER A 39 -11.31 0.80 -23.11
C SER A 39 -10.10 0.95 -22.16
N TYR A 40 -10.30 1.58 -21.00
CA TYR A 40 -9.29 1.74 -19.96
C TYR A 40 -8.85 0.41 -19.34
N SER A 41 -9.82 -0.47 -19.05
CA SER A 41 -9.55 -1.81 -18.54
C SER A 41 -8.77 -2.65 -19.56
N ASN A 42 -9.15 -2.60 -20.85
CA ASN A 42 -8.44 -3.31 -21.91
C ASN A 42 -7.02 -2.78 -22.09
N PHE A 43 -6.80 -1.46 -22.06
CA PHE A 43 -5.47 -0.88 -22.14
C PHE A 43 -4.56 -1.34 -20.97
N LEU A 44 -5.08 -1.31 -19.74
CA LEU A 44 -4.32 -1.75 -18.56
C LEU A 44 -4.07 -3.26 -18.52
N GLN A 45 -5.07 -4.08 -18.84
CA GLN A 45 -4.92 -5.54 -18.74
C GLN A 45 -4.11 -6.13 -19.90
N ASN A 46 -4.16 -5.52 -21.08
CA ASN A 46 -3.51 -6.05 -22.28
C ASN A 46 -2.21 -5.30 -22.56
N GLU A 47 -2.29 -4.03 -22.95
CA GLU A 47 -1.12 -3.29 -23.45
C GLU A 47 -0.04 -3.08 -22.38
N SER A 48 -0.43 -2.79 -21.14
CA SER A 48 0.52 -2.65 -20.02
C SER A 48 1.20 -3.99 -19.68
N ASN A 49 0.45 -5.09 -19.63
CA ASN A 49 1.03 -6.41 -19.35
C ASN A 49 1.98 -6.87 -20.47
N ALA A 50 1.60 -6.66 -21.74
CA ALA A 50 2.47 -6.95 -22.88
C ALA A 50 3.77 -6.14 -22.85
N ALA A 51 3.73 -4.90 -22.38
CA ALA A 51 4.91 -4.06 -22.22
C ALA A 51 5.88 -4.57 -21.15
N THR A 52 5.46 -5.44 -20.24
CA THR A 52 6.37 -6.11 -19.31
C THR A 52 7.00 -7.38 -19.91
N PHE A 53 6.30 -8.07 -20.81
CA PHE A 53 6.80 -9.31 -21.40
C PHE A 53 8.00 -9.11 -22.33
N GLY A 54 8.05 -8.02 -23.10
CA GLY A 54 9.19 -7.70 -23.95
C GLY A 54 10.50 -7.53 -23.16
N PRO A 55 10.56 -6.60 -22.19
CA PRO A 55 11.71 -6.43 -21.30
C PRO A 55 12.05 -7.68 -20.48
N ARG A 56 11.05 -8.41 -19.96
CA ARG A 56 11.29 -9.67 -19.23
C ARG A 56 11.85 -10.77 -20.13
N GLY A 57 11.38 -10.85 -21.38
CA GLY A 57 11.92 -11.74 -22.40
C GLY A 57 13.38 -11.40 -22.71
N ALA A 58 13.69 -10.11 -22.92
CA ALA A 58 15.06 -9.64 -23.12
C ALA A 58 15.97 -9.96 -21.93
N ALA A 59 15.52 -9.65 -20.70
CA ALA A 59 16.29 -9.91 -19.49
C ALA A 59 16.53 -11.41 -19.26
N GLY A 60 15.50 -12.25 -19.49
CA GLY A 60 15.64 -13.71 -19.44
C GLY A 60 16.63 -14.23 -20.46
N MET A 61 16.63 -13.66 -21.67
CA MET A 61 17.60 -14.01 -22.73
C MET A 61 19.05 -13.73 -22.30
N TRP A 62 19.32 -12.52 -21.80
CA TRP A 62 20.67 -12.14 -21.35
C TRP A 62 21.11 -12.88 -20.08
N THR A 63 20.15 -13.23 -19.23
CA THR A 63 20.40 -14.08 -18.06
C THR A 63 20.78 -15.49 -18.51
N ALA A 64 20.10 -16.04 -19.52
CA ALA A 64 20.43 -17.34 -20.10
C ALA A 64 21.85 -17.35 -20.69
N THR A 65 22.24 -16.34 -21.48
CA THR A 65 23.60 -16.26 -22.03
C THR A 65 24.66 -16.14 -20.93
N THR A 66 24.35 -15.48 -19.82
CA THR A 66 25.23 -15.42 -18.64
C THR A 66 25.38 -16.80 -17.98
N TRP A 67 24.29 -17.57 -17.84
CA TRP A 67 24.36 -18.94 -17.32
C TRP A 67 25.16 -19.86 -18.23
N LEU A 68 24.98 -19.73 -19.54
CA LEU A 68 25.77 -20.47 -20.53
C LEU A 68 27.27 -20.16 -20.39
N SER A 69 27.64 -18.88 -20.35
CA SER A 69 29.04 -18.47 -20.15
C SER A 69 29.64 -19.03 -18.86
N ARG A 70 28.88 -18.98 -17.74
CA ARG A 70 29.31 -19.57 -16.46
C ARG A 70 29.46 -21.08 -16.53
N ALA A 71 28.56 -21.77 -17.22
CA ALA A 71 28.64 -23.22 -17.43
C ALA A 71 29.91 -23.59 -18.18
N MET A 72 30.25 -22.85 -19.24
CA MET A 72 31.45 -23.08 -20.05
C MET A 72 32.77 -22.90 -19.30
N ALA A 73 32.76 -22.17 -18.18
CA ALA A 73 33.92 -22.02 -17.30
C ALA A 73 34.09 -23.18 -16.30
N GLN A 74 33.13 -24.11 -16.23
CA GLN A 74 33.18 -25.28 -15.34
C GLN A 74 33.67 -26.52 -16.07
N ASP A 75 34.17 -27.49 -15.30
CA ASP A 75 34.43 -28.84 -15.79
C ASP A 75 33.12 -29.46 -16.32
N PRO A 76 33.07 -29.97 -17.57
CA PRO A 76 31.87 -30.59 -18.14
C PRO A 76 31.29 -31.76 -17.34
N GLN A 77 32.08 -32.42 -16.49
CA GLN A 77 31.61 -33.52 -15.64
C GLN A 77 31.12 -33.08 -14.26
N SER A 78 31.27 -31.80 -13.90
CA SER A 78 30.85 -31.29 -12.60
C SER A 78 29.32 -31.17 -12.47
N GLU A 79 28.80 -31.39 -11.26
CA GLU A 79 27.38 -31.10 -10.95
C GLU A 79 27.04 -29.60 -11.16
N THR A 80 28.01 -28.70 -10.94
CA THR A 80 27.84 -27.27 -11.21
C THR A 80 27.62 -26.99 -12.69
N PHE A 81 28.33 -27.65 -13.60
CA PHE A 81 28.08 -27.53 -15.05
C PHE A 81 26.66 -27.96 -15.41
N LYS A 82 26.19 -29.08 -14.84
CA LYS A 82 24.85 -29.62 -15.09
C LYS A 82 23.75 -28.68 -14.59
N ASP A 83 23.89 -28.10 -13.41
CA ASP A 83 22.95 -27.09 -12.90
C ASP A 83 22.91 -25.85 -13.80
N LEU A 84 24.07 -25.26 -14.12
CA LEU A 84 24.16 -24.02 -14.90
C LEU A 84 23.66 -24.19 -16.35
N SER A 85 23.98 -25.32 -17.00
CA SER A 85 23.45 -25.65 -18.32
C SER A 85 21.93 -25.88 -18.30
N GLY A 86 21.40 -26.50 -17.23
CA GLY A 86 19.97 -26.59 -16.99
C GLY A 86 19.29 -25.23 -16.84
N ARG A 87 19.91 -24.30 -16.10
CA ARG A 87 19.42 -22.91 -15.96
C ARG A 87 19.42 -22.16 -17.29
N PHE A 88 20.46 -22.31 -18.11
CA PHE A 88 20.48 -21.75 -19.47
C PHE A 88 19.25 -22.20 -20.27
N SER A 89 19.01 -23.51 -20.35
CA SER A 89 17.89 -24.08 -21.10
C SER A 89 16.53 -23.59 -20.60
N LYS A 90 16.36 -23.52 -19.28
CA LYS A 90 15.12 -23.03 -18.64
C LYS A 90 14.89 -21.54 -18.92
N GLU A 91 15.90 -20.70 -18.73
CA GLU A 91 15.78 -19.26 -18.90
C GLU A 91 15.55 -18.86 -20.35
N ILE A 92 16.25 -19.49 -21.31
CA ILE A 92 16.07 -19.17 -22.73
C ILE A 92 14.69 -19.60 -23.26
N THR A 93 14.18 -20.74 -22.79
CA THR A 93 12.82 -21.20 -23.11
C THR A 93 11.79 -20.27 -22.49
N GLY A 94 11.94 -19.92 -21.21
CA GLY A 94 11.03 -18.99 -20.54
C GLY A 94 11.08 -17.58 -21.14
N ALA A 95 12.23 -17.12 -21.65
CA ALA A 95 12.35 -15.86 -22.37
C ALA A 95 11.55 -15.89 -23.69
N ARG A 96 11.71 -16.96 -24.46
CA ARG A 96 10.97 -17.20 -25.70
C ARG A 96 9.47 -17.25 -25.47
N ASP A 97 9.00 -18.01 -24.48
CA ASP A 97 7.57 -18.17 -24.19
C ASP A 97 6.91 -16.83 -23.85
N ARG A 98 7.60 -15.97 -23.09
CA ARG A 98 7.12 -14.61 -22.81
C ARG A 98 7.00 -13.76 -24.07
N LEU A 99 7.96 -13.87 -25.00
CA LEU A 99 7.88 -13.15 -26.27
C LEU A 99 6.69 -13.64 -27.11
N THR A 100 6.45 -14.94 -27.20
CA THR A 100 5.35 -15.50 -28.01
C THR A 100 3.95 -15.10 -27.53
N GLN A 101 3.81 -14.60 -26.30
CA GLN A 101 2.54 -14.10 -25.78
C GLN A 101 2.20 -12.70 -26.30
N ILE A 102 3.21 -11.89 -26.64
CA ILE A 102 3.03 -10.48 -27.01
C ILE A 102 2.12 -10.29 -28.24
N PRO A 103 2.23 -11.06 -29.35
CA PRO A 103 1.41 -10.83 -30.55
C PRO A 103 -0.08 -11.06 -30.33
N GLY A 104 -0.46 -11.90 -29.36
CA GLY A 104 -1.86 -12.12 -29.00
C GLY A 104 -2.48 -10.92 -28.27
N ILE A 105 -1.63 -10.05 -27.71
CA ILE A 105 -2.03 -8.91 -26.89
C ILE A 105 -1.83 -7.59 -27.64
N VAL A 106 -0.72 -7.47 -28.40
CA VAL A 106 -0.36 -6.29 -29.20
C VAL A 106 -0.05 -6.74 -30.63
N PRO A 107 -1.09 -6.95 -31.46
CA PRO A 107 -0.93 -7.45 -32.84
C PRO A 107 -0.05 -6.57 -33.71
N SER A 108 -0.01 -5.26 -33.46
CA SER A 108 0.83 -4.30 -34.17
C SER A 108 2.34 -4.57 -34.04
N ARG A 109 2.76 -5.35 -33.03
CA ARG A 109 4.16 -5.74 -32.80
C ARG A 109 4.49 -7.16 -33.26
N LYS A 110 3.54 -7.89 -33.85
CA LYS A 110 3.72 -9.29 -34.25
C LYS A 110 5.01 -9.54 -35.06
N ALA A 111 5.24 -8.77 -36.12
CA ALA A 111 6.40 -8.97 -36.99
C ALA A 111 7.74 -8.81 -36.24
N ALA A 112 7.85 -7.81 -35.38
CA ALA A 112 9.06 -7.58 -34.58
C ALA A 112 9.27 -8.69 -33.55
N ILE A 113 8.19 -9.17 -32.93
CA ILE A 113 8.28 -10.28 -31.96
C ILE A 113 8.64 -11.60 -32.64
N ASP A 114 8.06 -11.90 -33.80
CA ASP A 114 8.39 -13.09 -34.57
C ASP A 114 9.90 -13.11 -34.91
N GLU A 115 10.47 -11.95 -35.27
CA GLU A 115 11.91 -11.80 -35.49
C GLU A 115 12.73 -12.04 -34.21
N LEU A 116 12.28 -11.55 -33.04
CA LEU A 116 12.94 -11.79 -31.76
C LEU A 116 12.87 -13.25 -31.32
N VAL A 117 11.76 -13.94 -31.59
CA VAL A 117 11.59 -15.38 -31.32
C VAL A 117 12.52 -16.21 -32.19
N VAL A 118 12.67 -15.87 -33.48
CA VAL A 118 13.66 -16.51 -34.35
C VAL A 118 15.09 -16.31 -33.83
N GLY A 119 15.40 -15.10 -33.35
CA GLY A 119 16.70 -14.81 -32.71
C GLY A 119 16.92 -15.62 -31.43
N ALA A 120 15.89 -15.75 -30.59
CA ALA A 120 15.89 -16.59 -29.39
C ALA A 120 16.18 -18.06 -29.71
N ASP A 121 15.51 -18.61 -30.73
CA ASP A 121 15.69 -19.98 -31.19
C ASP A 121 17.11 -20.22 -31.72
N LYS A 122 17.66 -19.24 -32.45
CA LYS A 122 19.06 -19.27 -32.91
C LYS A 122 20.06 -19.26 -31.75
N LEU A 123 19.87 -18.40 -30.75
CA LEU A 123 20.74 -18.36 -29.55
C LEU A 123 20.68 -19.66 -28.77
N LYS A 124 19.48 -20.26 -28.64
CA LYS A 124 19.31 -21.56 -27.99
C LYS A 124 20.08 -22.65 -28.73
N ALA A 125 19.92 -22.73 -30.05
CA ALA A 125 20.59 -23.73 -30.87
C ALA A 125 22.13 -23.62 -30.75
N ILE A 126 22.68 -22.41 -30.86
CA ILE A 126 24.12 -22.18 -30.70
C ILE A 126 24.59 -22.59 -29.29
N GLY A 127 23.85 -22.20 -28.25
CA GLY A 127 24.20 -22.54 -26.87
C GLY A 127 24.13 -24.04 -26.58
N ASP A 128 23.13 -24.75 -27.09
CA ASP A 128 23.02 -26.20 -26.96
C ASP A 128 24.20 -26.91 -27.66
N ASP A 129 24.60 -26.45 -28.84
CA ASP A 129 25.73 -27.03 -29.56
C ASP A 129 27.09 -26.68 -28.94
N LEU A 130 27.18 -25.51 -28.30
CA LEU A 130 28.35 -25.06 -27.55
C LEU A 130 28.54 -25.91 -26.28
N LEU A 131 27.47 -26.21 -25.55
CA LEU A 131 27.48 -27.15 -24.43
C LEU A 131 27.90 -28.55 -24.87
N LYS A 132 27.38 -29.06 -26.00
CA LYS A 132 27.80 -30.38 -26.55
C LYS A 132 29.28 -30.40 -26.94
N ALA A 133 29.78 -29.33 -27.57
CA ALA A 133 31.19 -29.22 -27.95
C ALA A 133 32.10 -29.17 -26.71
N HIS A 134 31.68 -28.49 -25.64
CA HIS A 134 32.38 -28.45 -24.36
C HIS A 134 32.47 -29.84 -23.71
N ILE A 135 31.35 -30.56 -23.66
CA ILE A 135 31.30 -31.95 -23.15
C ILE A 135 32.21 -32.88 -23.96
N ALA A 136 32.29 -32.67 -25.28
CA ALA A 136 33.15 -33.47 -26.16
C ALA A 136 34.63 -33.07 -26.14
N GLY A 137 35.00 -31.98 -25.45
CA GLY A 137 36.37 -31.45 -25.44
C GLY A 137 36.83 -30.83 -26.77
N ASP A 138 35.90 -30.46 -27.66
CA ASP A 138 36.21 -29.90 -28.98
C ASP A 138 36.45 -28.37 -28.90
N ALA A 139 37.67 -27.99 -28.53
CA ALA A 139 38.04 -26.59 -28.32
C ALA A 139 37.89 -25.71 -29.58
N ALA A 140 38.12 -26.26 -30.78
CA ALA A 140 37.99 -25.52 -32.04
C ALA A 140 36.53 -25.16 -32.33
N LYS A 141 35.63 -26.12 -32.10
CA LYS A 141 34.19 -25.90 -32.24
C LYS A 141 33.64 -24.97 -31.17
N VAL A 142 34.12 -25.07 -29.92
CA VAL A 142 33.77 -24.12 -28.84
C VAL A 142 34.17 -22.69 -29.20
N SER A 143 35.37 -22.48 -29.75
CA SER A 143 35.82 -21.14 -30.18
C SER A 143 34.95 -20.58 -31.30
N THR A 144 34.63 -21.41 -32.31
CA THR A 144 33.79 -21.00 -33.45
C THR A 144 32.37 -20.65 -32.99
N LEU A 145 31.73 -21.53 -32.21
CA LEU A 145 30.37 -21.32 -31.71
C LEU A 145 30.29 -20.15 -30.72
N SER A 146 31.32 -19.90 -29.93
CA SER A 146 31.39 -18.69 -29.08
C SER A 146 31.35 -17.42 -29.94
N SER A 147 32.12 -17.38 -31.04
CA SER A 147 32.10 -16.24 -31.95
C SER A 147 30.74 -16.06 -32.65
N ASP A 148 30.08 -17.16 -33.03
CA ASP A 148 28.76 -17.09 -33.65
C ASP A 148 27.68 -16.68 -32.64
N LEU A 149 27.81 -17.09 -31.38
CA LEU A 149 26.97 -16.63 -30.28
C LEU A 149 27.11 -15.11 -30.09
N ASP A 150 28.34 -14.60 -30.02
CA ASP A 150 28.59 -13.16 -29.88
C ASP A 150 27.98 -12.35 -31.03
N LYS A 151 28.15 -12.82 -32.29
CA LYS A 151 27.51 -12.17 -33.46
C LYS A 151 25.99 -12.15 -33.34
N ALA A 152 25.38 -13.27 -32.93
CA ALA A 152 23.94 -13.36 -32.75
C ALA A 152 23.44 -12.42 -31.63
N ILE A 153 24.19 -12.31 -30.53
CA ILE A 153 23.90 -11.37 -29.44
C ILE A 153 23.94 -9.92 -29.93
N VAL A 154 25.00 -9.54 -30.65
CA VAL A 154 25.19 -8.19 -31.20
C VAL A 154 24.08 -7.84 -32.20
N GLU A 155 23.64 -8.78 -33.03
CA GLU A 155 22.55 -8.58 -33.99
C GLU A 155 21.18 -8.43 -33.30
N LEU A 156 20.93 -9.22 -32.24
CA LEU A 156 19.62 -9.30 -31.59
C LEU A 156 19.38 -8.18 -30.57
N SER A 157 20.43 -7.71 -29.91
CA SER A 157 20.36 -6.65 -28.90
C SER A 157 19.63 -5.37 -29.35
N PRO A 158 19.97 -4.74 -30.50
CA PRO A 158 19.27 -3.54 -30.94
C PRO A 158 17.80 -3.81 -31.30
N LYS A 159 17.44 -5.02 -31.74
CA LYS A 159 16.05 -5.39 -32.04
C LYS A 159 15.19 -5.45 -30.77
N PHE A 160 15.74 -5.98 -29.67
CA PHE A 160 15.08 -5.91 -28.37
C PHE A 160 14.91 -4.47 -27.90
N GLY A 161 15.95 -3.64 -28.04
CA GLY A 161 15.89 -2.21 -27.71
C GLY A 161 14.80 -1.47 -28.49
N ALA A 162 14.76 -1.66 -29.82
CA ALA A 162 13.76 -1.07 -30.70
C ALA A 162 12.34 -1.54 -30.35
N ASN A 163 12.16 -2.82 -30.03
CA ASN A 163 10.85 -3.33 -29.62
C ASN A 163 10.39 -2.76 -28.29
N ASN A 164 11.27 -2.71 -27.29
CA ASN A 164 10.94 -2.15 -25.99
C ASN A 164 10.65 -0.65 -26.07
N GLY A 165 11.39 0.10 -26.90
CA GLY A 165 11.13 1.51 -27.18
C GLY A 165 9.77 1.72 -27.83
N ALA A 166 9.44 0.95 -28.88
CA ALA A 166 8.15 1.03 -29.54
C ALA A 166 6.98 0.65 -28.62
N MET A 167 7.17 -0.34 -27.74
CA MET A 167 6.18 -0.71 -26.72
C MET A 167 5.97 0.40 -25.69
N ALA A 168 7.03 1.05 -25.21
CA ALA A 168 6.93 2.18 -24.30
C ALA A 168 6.21 3.37 -24.95
N GLU A 169 6.48 3.63 -26.23
CA GLU A 169 5.80 4.67 -26.99
C GLU A 169 4.31 4.35 -27.24
N LEU A 170 3.97 3.07 -27.47
CA LEU A 170 2.58 2.62 -27.54
C LEU A 170 1.82 2.88 -26.23
N ILE A 171 2.42 2.57 -25.07
CA ILE A 171 1.81 2.88 -23.76
C ILE A 171 1.61 4.39 -23.61
N LYS A 172 2.64 5.18 -23.89
CA LYS A 172 2.57 6.64 -23.73
C LYS A 172 1.47 7.22 -24.62
N ASN A 173 1.48 6.88 -25.91
CA ASN A 173 0.50 7.38 -26.86
C ASN A 173 -0.91 6.82 -26.60
N GLY A 174 -1.02 5.59 -26.08
CA GLY A 174 -2.29 5.00 -25.66
C GLY A 174 -2.92 5.73 -24.48
N ALA A 175 -2.12 6.06 -23.46
CA ALA A 175 -2.56 6.86 -22.32
C ALA A 175 -3.01 8.27 -22.75
N ASP A 176 -2.25 8.93 -23.63
CA ASP A 176 -2.60 10.25 -24.14
C ASP A 176 -3.90 10.23 -24.96
N ARG A 177 -4.08 9.22 -25.84
CA ARG A 177 -5.31 9.02 -26.61
C ARG A 177 -6.52 8.79 -25.71
N LEU A 178 -6.38 7.93 -24.71
CA LEU A 178 -7.46 7.59 -23.79
C LEU A 178 -7.86 8.79 -22.92
N SER A 179 -6.87 9.55 -22.43
CA SER A 179 -7.09 10.81 -21.72
C SER A 179 -7.83 11.83 -22.60
N ALA A 180 -7.42 11.98 -23.86
CA ALA A 180 -8.09 12.86 -24.81
C ALA A 180 -9.53 12.39 -25.12
N GLU A 181 -9.77 11.09 -25.26
CA GLU A 181 -11.08 10.50 -25.51
C GLU A 181 -12.03 10.71 -24.32
N VAL A 182 -11.56 10.47 -23.09
CA VAL A 182 -12.31 10.74 -21.86
C VAL A 182 -12.62 12.23 -21.73
N SER A 183 -11.62 13.10 -21.91
CA SER A 183 -11.79 14.56 -21.83
C SER A 183 -12.79 15.08 -22.87
N SER A 184 -12.70 14.58 -24.11
CA SER A 184 -13.63 14.91 -25.19
C SER A 184 -15.05 14.45 -24.87
N THR A 185 -15.20 13.22 -24.38
CA THR A 185 -16.48 12.65 -23.97
C THR A 185 -17.14 13.45 -22.86
N ILE A 186 -16.36 13.86 -21.84
CA ILE A 186 -16.83 14.73 -20.75
C ILE A 186 -17.31 16.08 -21.30
N LYS A 187 -16.53 16.72 -22.18
CA LYS A 187 -16.90 18.01 -22.79
C LYS A 187 -18.19 17.92 -23.59
N PHE A 188 -18.34 16.91 -24.46
CA PHE A 188 -19.55 16.71 -25.24
C PHE A 188 -20.77 16.36 -24.36
N ALA A 189 -20.58 15.58 -23.30
CA ALA A 189 -21.64 15.28 -22.34
C ALA A 189 -22.13 16.54 -21.61
N ILE A 190 -21.21 17.39 -21.12
CA ILE A 190 -21.55 18.65 -20.46
C ILE A 190 -22.28 19.59 -21.42
N ILE A 191 -21.75 19.78 -22.63
CA ILE A 191 -22.38 20.64 -23.65
C ILE A 191 -23.77 20.11 -24.01
N GLY A 192 -23.91 18.80 -24.24
CA GLY A 192 -25.18 18.15 -24.54
C GLY A 192 -26.21 18.32 -23.42
N MET A 193 -25.78 18.18 -22.16
CA MET A 193 -26.65 18.37 -21.00
C MET A 193 -27.06 19.83 -20.83
N LEU A 194 -26.15 20.79 -21.04
CA LEU A 194 -26.46 22.22 -21.02
C LEU A 194 -27.44 22.61 -22.13
N ILE A 195 -27.26 22.09 -23.35
CA ILE A 195 -28.21 22.31 -24.45
C ILE A 195 -29.57 21.68 -24.11
N GLY A 196 -29.60 20.46 -23.57
CA GLY A 196 -30.83 19.79 -23.14
C GLY A 196 -31.59 20.59 -22.09
N ILE A 197 -30.90 21.12 -21.09
CA ILE A 197 -31.46 21.99 -20.06
C ILE A 197 -31.98 23.29 -20.68
N ALA A 198 -31.22 23.94 -21.56
CA ALA A 198 -31.65 25.16 -22.23
C ALA A 198 -32.92 24.95 -23.07
N VAL A 199 -32.99 23.86 -23.83
CA VAL A 199 -34.18 23.47 -24.61
C VAL A 199 -35.37 23.19 -23.69
N ALA A 200 -35.16 22.49 -22.58
CA ALA A 200 -36.20 22.23 -21.58
C ALA A 200 -36.74 23.53 -20.95
N ILE A 201 -35.86 24.47 -20.62
CA ILE A 201 -36.22 25.80 -20.09
C ILE A 201 -37.04 26.57 -21.13
N VAL A 202 -36.59 26.62 -22.39
CA VAL A 202 -37.32 27.32 -23.47
C VAL A 202 -38.71 26.69 -23.69
N LEU A 203 -38.81 25.36 -23.71
CA LEU A 203 -40.10 24.66 -23.81
C LEU A 203 -41.01 24.95 -22.62
N ALA A 204 -40.47 24.91 -21.39
CA ALA A 204 -41.22 25.21 -20.17
C ALA A 204 -41.72 26.66 -20.16
N LEU A 205 -40.86 27.63 -20.52
CA LEU A 205 -41.23 29.04 -20.67
C LEU A 205 -42.30 29.23 -21.74
N THR A 206 -42.18 28.53 -22.88
CA THR A 206 -43.17 28.62 -23.96
C THR A 206 -44.53 28.05 -23.54
N ILE A 207 -44.54 26.92 -22.81
CA ILE A 207 -45.76 26.32 -22.24
C ILE A 207 -46.39 27.24 -21.20
N ALA A 208 -45.60 27.82 -20.30
CA ALA A 208 -46.08 28.75 -19.28
C ALA A 208 -46.64 30.03 -19.92
N GLN A 209 -45.88 30.65 -20.83
CA GLN A 209 -46.24 31.92 -21.44
C GLN A 209 -47.48 31.80 -22.35
N LYS A 210 -47.52 30.82 -23.25
CA LYS A 210 -48.67 30.62 -24.16
C LYS A 210 -49.85 29.90 -23.50
N GLY A 211 -49.60 29.04 -22.50
CA GLY A 211 -50.60 28.19 -21.88
C GLY A 211 -51.30 28.78 -20.67
N ILE A 212 -50.62 29.70 -19.94
CA ILE A 212 -51.08 30.26 -18.66
C ILE A 212 -50.96 31.80 -18.64
N THR A 213 -49.76 32.35 -18.78
CA THR A 213 -49.49 33.77 -18.50
C THR A 213 -50.20 34.72 -19.46
N ALA A 214 -50.10 34.52 -20.78
CA ALA A 214 -50.75 35.40 -21.76
C ALA A 214 -52.29 35.35 -21.72
N PRO A 215 -52.94 34.17 -21.58
CA PRO A 215 -54.39 34.10 -21.35
C PRO A 215 -54.84 34.78 -20.05
N MET A 216 -54.11 34.58 -18.94
CA MET A 216 -54.44 35.26 -17.67
C MET A 216 -54.27 36.78 -17.76
N ALA A 217 -53.23 37.27 -18.43
CA ALA A 217 -53.03 38.69 -18.66
C ALA A 217 -54.18 39.32 -19.47
N ARG A 218 -54.64 38.63 -20.52
CA ARG A 218 -55.80 39.04 -21.34
C ARG A 218 -57.10 39.04 -20.54
N LEU A 219 -57.36 38.02 -19.72
CA LEU A 219 -58.54 38.00 -18.85
C LEU A 219 -58.51 39.10 -17.79
N ARG A 220 -57.33 39.39 -17.22
CA ARG A 220 -57.14 40.50 -16.28
C ARG A 220 -57.44 41.85 -16.96
N GLU A 221 -56.93 42.05 -18.17
CA GLU A 221 -57.16 43.26 -18.95
C GLU A 221 -58.64 43.41 -19.34
N ARG A 222 -59.31 42.31 -19.73
CA ARG A 222 -60.75 42.32 -20.00
C ARG A 222 -61.58 42.60 -18.75
N MET A 223 -61.24 42.02 -17.59
CA MET A 223 -61.88 42.35 -16.32
C MET A 223 -61.75 43.85 -15.97
N ALA A 224 -60.58 44.44 -16.20
CA ALA A 224 -60.37 45.88 -16.00
C ALA A 224 -61.19 46.74 -16.99
N SER A 225 -61.30 46.33 -18.26
CA SER A 225 -62.16 47.02 -19.24
C SER A 225 -63.66 46.90 -18.92
N LEU A 226 -64.08 45.75 -18.38
CA LEU A 226 -65.46 45.52 -17.98
C LEU A 226 -65.85 46.38 -16.77
N ALA A 227 -64.93 46.50 -15.80
CA ALA A 227 -65.08 47.35 -14.62
C ALA A 227 -65.11 48.86 -14.96
N SER A 228 -64.55 49.25 -16.10
CA SER A 228 -64.63 50.63 -16.61
C SER A 228 -65.81 50.89 -17.55
N GLY A 229 -66.74 49.92 -17.68
CA GLY A 229 -68.02 50.08 -18.38
C GLY A 229 -68.02 49.65 -19.85
N GLU A 230 -66.94 49.04 -20.34
CA GLU A 230 -66.80 48.68 -21.76
C GLU A 230 -67.28 47.24 -22.04
N THR A 231 -68.57 47.09 -22.38
CA THR A 231 -69.25 45.78 -22.52
C THR A 231 -69.29 45.21 -23.95
N ARG A 232 -68.88 45.97 -24.97
CA ARG A 232 -69.07 45.61 -26.39
C ARG A 232 -68.10 44.55 -26.93
N ALA A 233 -66.87 44.51 -26.44
CA ALA A 233 -65.88 43.56 -26.94
C ALA A 233 -66.09 42.16 -26.36
N GLU A 234 -65.87 41.12 -27.17
CA GLU A 234 -65.99 39.72 -26.79
C GLU A 234 -64.90 39.29 -25.80
N ILE A 235 -65.19 38.22 -25.04
CA ILE A 235 -64.24 37.64 -24.09
C ILE A 235 -63.47 36.52 -24.78
N ASP A 236 -62.17 36.75 -24.97
CA ASP A 236 -61.27 35.77 -25.56
C ASP A 236 -61.08 34.56 -24.63
N GLY A 237 -61.17 33.33 -25.17
CA GLY A 237 -60.95 32.09 -24.41
C GLY A 237 -62.19 31.34 -23.92
N LEU A 238 -63.40 31.71 -24.34
CA LEU A 238 -64.64 30.95 -24.08
C LEU A 238 -64.67 29.54 -24.71
N ASP A 239 -63.82 29.28 -25.71
CA ASP A 239 -63.64 27.98 -26.36
C ASP A 239 -62.83 26.97 -25.52
N ARG A 240 -62.28 27.40 -24.38
CA ARG A 240 -61.34 26.61 -23.58
C ARG A 240 -62.06 25.75 -22.53
N LYS A 241 -61.56 24.52 -22.33
CA LYS A 241 -62.08 23.58 -21.32
C LYS A 241 -61.22 23.47 -20.05
N ASP A 242 -60.28 24.39 -19.86
CA ASP A 242 -59.38 24.44 -18.70
C ASP A 242 -59.84 25.48 -17.66
N GLU A 243 -59.11 25.61 -16.55
CA GLU A 243 -59.47 26.53 -15.46
C GLU A 243 -59.51 27.99 -15.94
N ILE A 244 -58.74 28.34 -16.97
CA ILE A 244 -58.76 29.67 -17.60
C ILE A 244 -60.06 29.86 -18.41
N GLY A 245 -60.56 28.81 -19.06
CA GLY A 245 -61.89 28.81 -19.69
C GLY A 245 -63.02 28.99 -18.68
N GLN A 246 -62.94 28.33 -17.51
CA GLN A 246 -63.91 28.55 -16.42
C GLN A 246 -63.89 29.99 -15.90
N MET A 247 -62.69 30.60 -15.84
CA MET A 247 -62.57 32.03 -15.52
C MET A 247 -63.16 32.91 -16.62
N ALA A 248 -62.92 32.60 -17.90
CA ALA A 248 -63.49 33.34 -19.03
C ALA A 248 -65.03 33.27 -19.06
N GLU A 249 -65.59 32.09 -18.76
CA GLU A 249 -67.04 31.88 -18.62
C GLU A 249 -67.61 32.70 -17.46
N ALA A 250 -66.92 32.74 -16.31
CA ALA A 250 -67.31 33.61 -15.20
C ALA A 250 -67.27 35.09 -15.60
N VAL A 251 -66.25 35.53 -16.37
CA VAL A 251 -66.17 36.92 -16.88
C VAL A 251 -67.30 37.20 -17.89
N GLU A 252 -67.73 36.21 -18.67
CA GLU A 252 -68.87 36.34 -19.60
C GLU A 252 -70.20 36.46 -18.86
N VAL A 253 -70.37 35.73 -17.75
CA VAL A 253 -71.49 35.94 -16.84
C VAL A 253 -71.45 37.36 -16.25
N PHE A 254 -70.26 37.89 -15.91
CA PHE A 254 -70.13 39.29 -15.48
C PHE A 254 -70.45 40.28 -16.61
N ARG A 255 -70.06 40.02 -17.85
CA ARG A 255 -70.41 40.86 -19.02
C ARG A 255 -71.90 40.84 -19.29
N HIS A 256 -72.51 39.65 -19.24
CA HIS A 256 -73.95 39.46 -19.36
C HIS A 256 -74.68 40.22 -18.26
N ASN A 257 -74.24 40.08 -17.01
CA ASN A 257 -74.81 40.82 -15.87
C ASN A 257 -74.56 42.33 -15.94
N ALA A 258 -73.44 42.81 -16.51
CA ALA A 258 -73.20 44.24 -16.71
C ALA A 258 -74.11 44.82 -17.82
N LEU A 259 -74.37 44.04 -18.87
CA LEU A 259 -75.36 44.37 -19.91
C LEU A 259 -76.81 44.30 -19.36
N GLU A 260 -77.11 43.32 -18.51
CA GLU A 260 -78.41 43.15 -17.84
C GLU A 260 -78.65 44.26 -16.80
N ARG A 261 -77.61 44.66 -16.05
CA ARG A 261 -77.67 45.73 -15.03
C ARG A 261 -77.85 47.12 -15.65
N THR A 262 -77.27 47.35 -16.84
CA THR A 262 -77.53 48.58 -17.62
C THR A 262 -78.96 48.61 -18.20
N ARG A 263 -79.63 47.45 -18.33
CA ARG A 263 -81.03 47.33 -18.77
C ARG A 263 -82.03 47.31 -17.61
N LEU A 264 -81.65 46.78 -16.44
CA LEU A 264 -82.52 46.61 -15.27
C LEU A 264 -82.48 47.79 -14.27
N GLU A 265 -81.46 48.65 -14.32
CA GLU A 265 -81.41 49.88 -13.48
C GLU A 265 -82.40 50.97 -13.93
N GLN A 266 -83.13 50.77 -15.05
CA GLN A 266 -84.22 51.65 -15.49
C GLN A 266 -85.63 51.07 -15.31
N GLU A 267 -85.79 49.86 -14.74
CA GLU A 267 -87.10 49.17 -14.71
C GLU A 267 -87.47 48.53 -13.36
N ALA A 268 -86.92 49.02 -12.25
CA ALA A 268 -87.24 48.52 -10.90
C ALA A 268 -87.46 49.65 -9.88
N ASP A 269 -88.32 50.61 -10.22
CA ASP A 269 -88.77 51.69 -9.30
C ASP A 269 -90.30 51.78 -9.17
N ALA A 270 -91.03 50.66 -9.34
CA ALA A 270 -92.45 50.59 -8.96
C ALA A 270 -92.93 49.14 -8.76
N ASN A 271 -93.71 48.95 -7.69
CA ASN A 271 -94.48 47.75 -7.31
C ASN A 271 -93.76 46.62 -6.56
N ARG A 272 -93.39 46.99 -5.35
CA ARG A 272 -93.56 46.15 -4.15
C ARG A 272 -95.07 45.87 -3.93
N SER A 273 -95.50 44.61 -3.96
CA SER A 273 -96.44 44.03 -2.98
C SER A 273 -96.96 42.67 -3.44
N LEU A 274 -96.53 41.58 -2.76
CA LEU A 274 -97.34 40.42 -2.33
C LEU A 274 -96.44 39.23 -1.95
N SER A 275 -95.74 39.33 -0.81
CA SER A 275 -95.60 38.22 0.17
C SER A 275 -94.95 38.74 1.45
N GLU A 276 -95.63 39.71 2.09
CA GLU A 276 -95.15 40.34 3.34
C GLU A 276 -95.52 39.53 4.60
N LYS A 277 -96.01 38.30 4.44
CA LYS A 277 -96.45 37.46 5.57
C LYS A 277 -95.69 36.14 5.77
N GLU A 278 -94.73 35.80 4.90
CA GLU A 278 -93.74 34.75 5.19
C GLU A 278 -92.33 35.30 5.44
N HIS A 279 -92.11 36.60 5.14
CA HIS A 279 -90.79 37.24 5.18
C HIS A 279 -90.31 37.49 6.61
N ILE A 280 -91.21 37.79 7.55
CA ILE A 280 -90.84 38.19 8.92
C ILE A 280 -90.34 36.99 9.76
N GLU A 281 -90.87 35.78 9.57
CA GLU A 281 -90.36 34.57 10.25
C GLU A 281 -89.07 34.04 9.60
N ARG A 282 -88.96 34.11 8.26
CA ARG A 282 -87.71 33.73 7.57
C ARG A 282 -86.60 34.77 7.76
N GLU A 283 -86.89 36.06 7.89
CA GLU A 283 -85.87 37.08 8.17
C GLU A 283 -85.36 37.02 9.60
N ALA A 284 -86.20 36.73 10.59
CA ALA A 284 -85.72 36.51 11.96
C ALA A 284 -84.83 35.26 12.07
N THR A 285 -85.18 34.20 11.34
CA THR A 285 -84.39 32.95 11.29
C THR A 285 -83.11 33.13 10.47
N LYS A 286 -83.18 33.75 9.29
CA LYS A 286 -82.02 34.08 8.46
C LYS A 286 -81.09 35.12 9.10
N ALA A 287 -81.61 36.07 9.88
CA ALA A 287 -80.77 37.04 10.60
C ALA A 287 -80.03 36.38 11.77
N ARG A 288 -80.66 35.41 12.45
CA ARG A 288 -79.97 34.55 13.43
C ARG A 288 -78.94 33.64 12.78
N GLU A 289 -79.31 32.91 11.73
CA GLU A 289 -78.39 32.04 10.97
C GLU A 289 -77.25 32.83 10.33
N ALA A 290 -77.51 34.01 9.77
CA ALA A 290 -76.47 34.90 9.24
C ALA A 290 -75.58 35.47 10.36
N GLY A 291 -76.14 35.73 11.54
CA GLY A 291 -75.38 36.10 12.73
C GLY A 291 -74.46 34.96 13.20
N ASP A 292 -74.96 33.73 13.23
CA ASP A 292 -74.21 32.53 13.62
C ASP A 292 -73.11 32.17 12.60
N VAL A 293 -73.40 32.31 11.30
CA VAL A 293 -72.41 32.15 10.22
C VAL A 293 -71.36 33.26 10.29
N LYS A 294 -71.76 34.52 10.46
CA LYS A 294 -70.83 35.65 10.61
C LYS A 294 -69.92 35.44 11.82
N PHE A 295 -70.47 35.04 12.96
CA PHE A 295 -69.71 34.71 14.17
C PHE A 295 -68.68 33.60 13.90
N ALA A 296 -69.09 32.49 13.28
CA ALA A 296 -68.18 31.40 12.94
C ALA A 296 -67.07 31.84 11.95
N VAL A 297 -67.43 32.62 10.93
CA VAL A 297 -66.48 33.16 9.93
C VAL A 297 -65.50 34.14 10.58
N ASP A 298 -65.96 35.05 11.44
CA ASP A 298 -65.11 36.02 12.13
C ASP A 298 -64.09 35.30 13.04
N HIS A 299 -64.51 34.27 13.78
CA HIS A 299 -63.62 33.47 14.62
C HIS A 299 -62.65 32.59 13.81
N ILE A 300 -63.09 32.00 12.69
CA ILE A 300 -62.19 31.27 11.79
C ILE A 300 -61.19 32.23 11.13
N ALA A 301 -61.62 33.42 10.70
CA ALA A 301 -60.75 34.44 10.12
C ALA A 301 -59.69 34.90 11.15
N GLN A 302 -60.09 35.10 12.40
CA GLN A 302 -59.16 35.39 13.49
C GLN A 302 -58.18 34.24 13.73
N ALA A 303 -58.66 32.99 13.72
CA ALA A 303 -57.82 31.81 13.93
C ALA A 303 -56.83 31.58 12.78
N LEU A 304 -57.25 31.84 11.54
CA LEU A 304 -56.38 31.84 10.36
C LEU A 304 -55.36 32.97 10.40
N SER A 305 -55.73 34.15 10.91
CA SER A 305 -54.80 35.26 11.14
C SER A 305 -53.75 34.89 12.19
N GLN A 306 -54.15 34.24 13.29
CA GLN A 306 -53.20 33.73 14.29
C GLN A 306 -52.24 32.70 13.68
N LEU A 307 -52.76 31.80 12.85
CA LEU A 307 -51.95 30.80 12.14
C LEU A 307 -50.97 31.44 11.14
N SER A 308 -51.40 32.47 10.40
CA SER A 308 -50.51 33.21 9.47
C SER A 308 -49.43 34.00 10.19
N ASP A 309 -49.71 34.46 11.42
CA ASP A 309 -48.74 35.12 12.30
C ASP A 309 -47.82 34.12 13.03
N GLY A 310 -47.85 32.84 12.64
CA GLY A 310 -47.02 31.77 13.21
C GLY A 310 -47.54 31.19 14.52
N ASN A 311 -48.70 31.62 15.03
CA ASN A 311 -49.28 31.10 16.26
C ASN A 311 -50.08 29.81 16.03
N VAL A 312 -49.36 28.70 15.90
CA VAL A 312 -49.95 27.36 15.75
C VAL A 312 -50.56 26.81 17.05
N SER A 313 -50.31 27.45 18.20
CA SER A 313 -50.90 27.08 19.49
C SER A 313 -52.32 27.62 19.72
N TYR A 314 -52.80 28.54 18.88
CA TYR A 314 -54.13 29.15 19.02
C TYR A 314 -55.25 28.13 18.76
N ARG A 315 -56.30 28.17 19.58
CA ARG A 315 -57.50 27.32 19.43
C ARG A 315 -58.76 28.16 19.55
N ILE A 316 -59.79 27.76 18.80
CA ILE A 316 -61.12 28.35 18.89
C ILE A 316 -61.87 27.68 20.04
N GLU A 317 -61.93 28.36 21.19
CA GLU A 317 -62.56 27.86 22.42
C GLU A 317 -64.10 28.00 22.38
N GLN A 318 -64.60 29.06 21.75
CA GLN A 318 -66.04 29.33 21.70
C GLN A 318 -66.74 28.34 20.75
N PRO A 319 -67.73 27.55 21.24
CA PRO A 319 -68.50 26.65 20.40
C PRO A 319 -69.33 27.41 19.38
N PHE A 320 -69.42 26.86 18.16
CA PHE A 320 -70.37 27.35 17.16
C PHE A 320 -71.71 26.62 17.31
N THR A 321 -72.69 27.02 16.51
CA THR A 321 -73.93 26.26 16.38
C THR A 321 -73.66 24.83 15.92
N VAL A 322 -74.54 23.88 16.24
CA VAL A 322 -74.36 22.44 15.93
C VAL A 322 -74.05 22.20 14.44
N ALA A 323 -74.64 23.00 13.54
CA ALA A 323 -74.42 22.89 12.10
C ALA A 323 -73.01 23.35 11.65
N LEU A 324 -72.33 24.21 12.42
CA LEU A 324 -71.05 24.84 12.06
C LEU A 324 -69.88 24.40 12.96
N ASP A 325 -70.14 23.79 14.13
CA ASP A 325 -69.10 23.38 15.09
C ASP A 325 -68.12 22.35 14.53
N GLY A 326 -68.52 21.59 13.50
CA GLY A 326 -67.61 20.72 12.74
C GLY A 326 -66.39 21.46 12.21
N VAL A 327 -66.57 22.68 11.68
CA VAL A 327 -65.48 23.48 11.13
C VAL A 327 -64.50 23.95 12.21
N ARG A 328 -65.02 24.28 13.41
CA ARG A 328 -64.21 24.61 14.58
C ARG A 328 -63.33 23.43 14.99
N ASN A 329 -63.94 22.24 15.08
CA ASN A 329 -63.24 21.02 15.46
C ASN A 329 -62.19 20.62 14.42
N ASP A 330 -62.50 20.72 13.12
CA ASP A 330 -61.55 20.43 12.04
C ASP A 330 -60.36 21.41 12.03
N PHE A 331 -60.60 22.71 12.26
CA PHE A 331 -59.54 23.70 12.42
C PHE A 331 -58.65 23.36 13.62
N ASN A 332 -59.24 23.16 14.80
CA ASN A 332 -58.50 22.86 16.03
C ASN A 332 -57.70 21.54 15.91
N ALA A 333 -58.27 20.51 15.28
CA ALA A 333 -57.59 19.24 15.02
C ALA A 333 -56.41 19.42 14.05
N SER A 334 -56.58 20.24 13.01
CA SER A 334 -55.51 20.53 12.05
C SER A 334 -54.38 21.33 12.69
N ALA A 335 -54.71 22.35 13.49
CA ALA A 335 -53.74 23.14 14.25
C ALA A 335 -52.96 22.28 15.26
N SER A 336 -53.63 21.34 15.94
CA SER A 336 -52.96 20.39 16.84
C SER A 336 -52.01 19.44 16.13
N LYS A 337 -52.39 18.90 14.95
CA LYS A 337 -51.49 18.06 14.15
C LYS A 337 -50.27 18.84 13.65
N LEU A 338 -50.45 20.08 13.21
CA LEU A 338 -49.37 20.94 12.75
C LEU A 338 -48.42 21.29 13.91
N GLN A 339 -48.96 21.68 15.07
CA GLN A 339 -48.17 21.93 16.27
C GLN A 339 -47.34 20.71 16.66
N ALA A 340 -47.95 19.53 16.75
CA ALA A 340 -47.25 18.29 17.12
C ALA A 340 -46.13 17.95 16.12
N ALA A 341 -46.36 18.14 14.82
CA ALA A 341 -45.34 17.93 13.79
C ALA A 341 -44.16 18.91 13.95
N LEU A 342 -44.43 20.20 14.19
CA LEU A 342 -43.39 21.20 14.41
C LEU A 342 -42.60 20.97 15.71
N GLU A 343 -43.27 20.53 16.78
CA GLU A 343 -42.62 20.14 18.04
C GLU A 343 -41.68 18.94 17.84
N GLN A 344 -42.11 17.93 17.08
CA GLN A 344 -41.26 16.78 16.75
C GLN A 344 -40.05 17.19 15.90
N VAL A 345 -40.22 18.12 14.95
CA VAL A 345 -39.09 18.66 14.17
C VAL A 345 -38.14 19.45 15.09
N ALA A 346 -38.64 20.21 16.06
CA ALA A 346 -37.82 20.93 17.04
C ALA A 346 -37.02 19.97 17.94
N GLU A 347 -37.61 18.86 18.36
CA GLU A 347 -36.92 17.83 19.12
C GLU A 347 -35.81 17.15 18.30
N ASN A 348 -36.08 16.83 17.04
CA ASN A 348 -35.09 16.28 16.12
C ASN A 348 -33.94 17.27 15.87
N ALA A 349 -34.23 18.56 15.67
CA ALA A 349 -33.22 19.59 15.48
C ALA A 349 -32.29 19.72 16.71
N ARG A 350 -32.84 19.73 17.93
CA ARG A 350 -32.04 19.70 19.17
C ARG A 350 -31.21 18.44 19.32
N SER A 351 -31.73 17.29 18.89
CA SER A 351 -31.01 16.02 18.92
C SER A 351 -29.84 16.01 17.93
N ILE A 352 -30.03 16.58 16.73
CA ILE A 352 -28.96 16.76 15.73
C ILE A 352 -27.89 17.72 16.25
N GLU A 353 -28.29 18.82 16.90
CA GLU A 353 -27.35 19.78 17.50
C GLU A 353 -26.48 19.11 18.58
N ALA A 354 -27.10 18.36 19.49
CA ALA A 354 -26.39 17.60 20.52
C ALA A 354 -25.45 16.54 19.92
N GLY A 355 -25.93 15.76 18.95
CA GLY A 355 -25.11 14.75 18.27
C GLY A 355 -23.95 15.36 17.49
N SER A 356 -24.14 16.53 16.89
CA SER A 356 -23.06 17.25 16.17
C SER A 356 -21.97 17.74 17.12
N ALA A 357 -22.35 18.20 18.33
CA ALA A 357 -21.40 18.59 19.37
C ALA A 357 -20.60 17.39 19.90
N GLU A 358 -21.25 16.23 20.04
CA GLU A 358 -20.59 14.98 20.45
C GLU A 358 -19.59 14.49 19.38
N ILE A 359 -20.00 14.48 18.10
CA ILE A 359 -19.09 14.12 17.00
C ILE A 359 -17.90 15.07 16.95
N LYS A 360 -18.13 16.38 17.11
CA LYS A 360 -17.02 17.36 17.18
C LYS A 360 -16.05 17.03 18.31
N SER A 361 -16.55 16.72 19.52
CA SER A 361 -15.68 16.36 20.64
C SER A 361 -14.90 15.07 20.37
N ALA A 362 -15.51 14.08 19.71
CA ALA A 362 -14.85 12.83 19.34
C ALA A 362 -13.79 13.05 18.24
N ALA A 363 -14.07 13.93 17.27
CA ALA A 363 -13.11 14.32 16.24
C ALA A 363 -11.91 15.07 16.85
N ASP A 364 -12.14 15.98 17.81
CA ASP A 364 -11.07 16.69 18.53
C ASP A 364 -10.16 15.72 19.33
N ASP A 365 -10.72 14.64 19.91
CA ASP A 365 -9.92 13.58 20.58
C ASP A 365 -9.15 12.74 19.56
N LEU A 366 -9.79 12.34 18.46
CA LEU A 366 -9.16 11.58 17.39
C LEU A 366 -8.02 12.36 16.72
N ALA A 367 -8.17 13.69 16.57
CA ALA A 367 -7.12 14.59 16.09
C ALA A 367 -5.86 14.48 16.96
N LYS A 368 -6.00 14.69 18.28
CA LYS A 368 -4.88 14.62 19.24
C LYS A 368 -4.21 13.25 19.26
N ARG A 369 -5.01 12.18 19.17
CA ARG A 369 -4.48 10.81 19.10
C ARG A 369 -3.73 10.56 17.79
N THR A 370 -4.21 11.10 16.68
CA THR A 370 -3.57 11.00 15.37
C THR A 370 -2.25 11.77 15.35
N GLU A 371 -2.20 12.97 15.94
CA GLU A 371 -0.95 13.73 16.13
C GLU A 371 0.07 12.97 16.98
N GLN A 372 -0.37 12.41 18.11
CA GLN A 372 0.50 11.62 18.98
C GLN A 372 0.99 10.34 18.30
N GLN A 373 0.14 9.72 17.48
CA GLN A 373 0.51 8.56 16.68
C GLN A 373 1.53 8.92 15.60
N ALA A 374 1.35 10.05 14.91
CA ALA A 374 2.31 10.54 13.92
C ALA A 374 3.69 10.73 14.54
N ALA A 375 3.77 11.41 15.69
CA ALA A 375 5.03 11.58 16.43
C ALA A 375 5.68 10.23 16.81
N SER A 376 4.86 9.25 17.23
CA SER A 376 5.36 7.90 17.57
C SER A 376 5.88 7.14 16.35
N VAL A 377 5.21 7.30 15.20
CA VAL A 377 5.62 6.70 13.92
C VAL A 377 6.93 7.33 13.42
N GLU A 378 7.08 8.65 13.52
CA GLU A 378 8.33 9.35 13.17
C GLU A 378 9.51 8.89 14.04
N GLU A 379 9.33 8.81 15.36
CA GLU A 379 10.37 8.33 16.28
C GLU A 379 10.75 6.87 15.99
N THR A 380 9.75 6.02 15.70
CA THR A 380 9.98 4.62 15.34
C THR A 380 10.71 4.50 14.00
N ALA A 381 10.37 5.32 13.01
CA ALA A 381 11.04 5.34 11.71
C ALA A 381 12.51 5.75 11.85
N ALA A 382 12.80 6.78 12.64
CA ALA A 382 14.16 7.23 12.93
C ALA A 382 14.99 6.14 13.62
N ALA A 383 14.43 5.49 14.66
CA ALA A 383 15.09 4.39 15.36
C ALA A 383 15.34 3.19 14.42
N LEU A 384 14.40 2.88 13.53
CA LEU A 384 14.57 1.81 12.54
C LEU A 384 15.65 2.13 11.51
N GLU A 385 15.81 3.39 11.11
CA GLU A 385 16.88 3.79 10.20
C GLU A 385 18.27 3.63 10.85
N GLU A 386 18.39 3.98 12.14
CA GLU A 386 19.61 3.75 12.93
C GLU A 386 19.92 2.24 13.08
N ILE A 387 18.90 1.43 13.41
CA ILE A 387 19.02 -0.03 13.50
C ILE A 387 19.40 -0.64 12.15
N THR A 388 18.78 -0.18 11.06
CA THR A 388 19.08 -0.66 9.71
C THR A 388 20.53 -0.37 9.34
N THR A 389 21.03 0.81 9.68
CA THR A 389 22.43 1.20 9.45
C THR A 389 23.38 0.32 10.26
N THR A 390 23.11 0.13 11.55
CA THR A 390 23.95 -0.69 12.43
C THR A 390 23.96 -2.17 12.05
N VAL A 391 22.83 -2.75 11.67
CA VAL A 391 22.76 -4.14 11.17
C VAL A 391 23.52 -4.30 9.85
N LYS A 392 23.40 -3.33 8.93
CA LYS A 392 24.15 -3.34 7.67
C LYS A 392 25.67 -3.27 7.90
N ASP A 393 26.11 -2.43 8.83
CA ASP A 393 27.52 -2.36 9.22
C ASP A 393 28.00 -3.63 9.93
N ALA A 394 27.17 -4.23 10.79
CA ALA A 394 27.47 -5.51 11.43
C ALA A 394 27.64 -6.64 10.39
N ALA A 395 26.75 -6.72 9.40
CA ALA A 395 26.84 -7.69 8.30
C ALA A 395 28.14 -7.53 7.48
N ARG A 396 28.50 -6.27 7.17
CA ARG A 396 29.76 -5.97 6.47
C ARG A 396 30.98 -6.39 7.30
N ARG A 397 31.03 -6.00 8.58
CA ARG A 397 32.12 -6.38 9.50
C ARG A 397 32.23 -7.89 9.69
N ALA A 398 31.11 -8.59 9.77
CA ALA A 398 31.09 -10.05 9.86
C ALA A 398 31.66 -10.70 8.59
N THR A 399 31.33 -10.17 7.40
CA THR A 399 31.91 -10.61 6.13
C THR A 399 33.42 -10.39 6.07
N GLU A 400 33.88 -9.21 6.49
CA GLU A 400 35.32 -8.88 6.58
C GLU A 400 36.05 -9.81 7.57
N ALA A 401 35.45 -10.09 8.72
CA ALA A 401 35.96 -11.03 9.71
C ALA A 401 36.03 -12.46 9.14
N GLY A 402 35.00 -12.91 8.42
CA GLY A 402 34.96 -14.23 7.79
C GLY A 402 36.11 -14.42 6.81
N ASN A 403 36.38 -13.39 5.99
CA ASN A 403 37.51 -13.38 5.06
C ASN A 403 38.87 -13.41 5.79
N LEU A 404 39.01 -12.67 6.89
CA LEU A 404 40.22 -12.68 7.70
C LEU A 404 40.47 -14.07 8.32
N VAL A 405 39.44 -14.67 8.91
CA VAL A 405 39.50 -16.02 9.50
C VAL A 405 39.85 -17.07 8.44
N ALA A 406 39.28 -16.97 7.24
CA ALA A 406 39.61 -17.87 6.13
C ALA A 406 41.09 -17.80 5.73
N ARG A 407 41.67 -16.59 5.66
CA ARG A 407 43.12 -16.42 5.41
C ARG A 407 43.97 -16.94 6.56
N THR A 408 43.57 -16.70 7.80
CA THR A 408 44.27 -17.21 8.99
C THR A 408 44.28 -18.73 9.01
N ARG A 409 43.17 -19.39 8.65
CA ARG A 409 43.09 -20.85 8.51
C ARG A 409 44.13 -21.36 7.52
N GLN A 410 44.19 -20.76 6.33
CA GLN A 410 45.16 -21.14 5.30
C GLN A 410 46.61 -20.97 5.79
N GLY A 411 46.89 -19.89 6.53
CA GLY A 411 48.19 -19.65 7.15
C GLY A 411 48.56 -20.71 8.21
N ALA A 412 47.59 -21.11 9.04
CA ALA A 412 47.78 -22.14 10.06
C ALA A 412 47.98 -23.53 9.44
N GLU A 413 47.19 -23.89 8.42
CA GLU A 413 47.35 -25.15 7.65
C GLU A 413 48.74 -25.25 7.02
N LYS A 414 49.19 -24.18 6.36
CA LYS A 414 50.54 -24.12 5.77
C LYS A 414 51.64 -24.19 6.82
N SER A 415 51.44 -23.57 7.98
CA SER A 415 52.39 -23.65 9.11
C SER A 415 52.47 -25.09 9.64
N GLY A 416 51.34 -25.78 9.71
CA GLY A 416 51.27 -27.21 10.06
C GLY A 416 52.09 -28.07 9.09
N GLU A 417 51.97 -27.85 7.78
CA GLU A 417 52.78 -28.57 6.77
C GLU A 417 54.29 -28.32 6.94
N VAL A 418 54.69 -27.08 7.24
CA VAL A 418 56.10 -26.72 7.45
C VAL A 418 56.65 -27.40 8.70
N VAL A 419 55.89 -27.39 9.81
CA VAL A 419 56.28 -28.07 11.04
C VAL A 419 56.37 -29.57 10.84
N GLN A 420 55.44 -30.18 10.10
CA GLN A 420 55.50 -31.61 9.78
C GLN A 420 56.78 -31.97 8.99
N LYS A 421 57.17 -31.15 8.03
CA LYS A 421 58.45 -31.31 7.31
C LYS A 421 59.66 -31.13 8.24
N ALA A 422 59.59 -30.20 9.19
CA ALA A 422 60.65 -29.99 10.17
C ALA A 422 60.81 -31.18 11.13
N VAL A 423 59.70 -31.80 11.58
CA VAL A 423 59.73 -33.04 12.37
C VAL A 423 60.44 -34.15 11.59
N GLN A 424 60.05 -34.39 10.33
CA GLN A 424 60.68 -35.41 9.49
C GLN A 424 62.18 -35.18 9.29
N ALA A 425 62.59 -33.92 9.12
CA ALA A 425 64.00 -33.57 9.00
C ALA A 425 64.78 -33.82 10.30
N MET A 426 64.20 -33.48 11.46
CA MET A 426 64.82 -33.73 12.76
C MET A 426 64.90 -35.22 13.11
N GLU A 427 63.87 -36.01 12.79
CA GLU A 427 63.90 -37.48 12.93
C GLU A 427 65.00 -38.11 12.05
N ALA A 428 65.22 -37.58 10.84
CA ALA A 428 66.32 -38.02 9.99
C ALA A 428 67.70 -37.66 10.58
N ILE A 429 67.83 -36.49 11.21
CA ILE A 429 69.06 -36.08 11.92
C ILE A 429 69.30 -36.95 13.16
N GLU A 430 68.25 -37.28 13.92
CA GLU A 430 68.35 -38.18 15.08
C GLU A 430 68.88 -39.55 14.64
N LYS A 431 68.26 -40.12 13.60
CA LYS A 431 68.70 -41.39 13.02
C LYS A 431 70.15 -41.34 12.56
N SER A 432 70.54 -40.30 11.81
CA SER A 432 71.91 -40.11 11.34
C SER A 432 72.91 -39.97 12.50
N SER A 433 72.53 -39.30 13.59
CA SER A 433 73.38 -39.14 14.78
C SER A 433 73.61 -40.49 15.48
N GLY A 434 72.57 -41.33 15.56
CA GLY A 434 72.68 -42.70 16.04
C GLY A 434 73.60 -43.58 15.17
N GLU A 435 73.50 -43.47 13.84
CA GLU A 435 74.39 -44.17 12.91
C GLU A 435 75.85 -43.73 13.07
N ILE A 436 76.11 -42.42 13.23
CA ILE A 436 77.46 -41.91 13.52
C ILE A 436 77.96 -42.47 14.86
N GLY A 437 77.12 -42.51 15.90
CA GLY A 437 77.46 -43.10 17.20
C GLY A 437 77.94 -44.56 17.08
N ASN A 438 77.28 -45.36 16.24
CA ASN A 438 77.67 -46.74 15.95
C ASN A 438 79.03 -46.81 15.22
N ILE A 439 79.27 -45.94 14.24
CA ILE A 439 80.55 -45.88 13.51
C ILE A 439 81.70 -45.53 14.46
N ILE A 440 81.49 -44.55 15.35
CA ILE A 440 82.49 -44.18 16.36
C ILE A 440 82.78 -45.34 17.32
N GLY A 441 81.77 -46.13 17.68
CA GLY A 441 81.95 -47.39 18.43
C GLY A 441 82.89 -48.37 17.71
N VAL A 442 82.68 -48.59 16.42
CA VAL A 442 83.54 -49.45 15.60
C VAL A 442 84.98 -48.90 15.51
N ILE A 443 85.15 -47.57 15.42
CA ILE A 443 86.49 -46.95 15.40
C ILE A 443 87.23 -47.15 16.73
N ASP A 444 86.53 -47.04 17.86
CA ASP A 444 87.08 -47.33 19.20
C ASP A 444 87.53 -48.80 19.31
N ASP A 445 86.70 -49.73 18.81
CA ASP A 445 87.04 -51.15 18.75
C ASP A 445 88.28 -51.42 17.88
N ILE A 446 88.39 -50.79 16.71
CA ILE A 446 89.56 -50.89 15.83
C ILE A 446 90.81 -50.32 16.52
N ALA A 447 90.69 -49.18 17.20
CA ALA A 447 91.79 -48.58 17.95
C ALA A 447 92.26 -49.51 19.09
N PHE A 448 91.33 -50.13 19.81
CA PHE A 448 91.65 -51.12 20.84
C PHE A 448 92.36 -52.36 20.28
N GLN A 449 91.85 -52.93 19.18
CA GLN A 449 92.49 -54.06 18.50
C GLN A 449 93.89 -53.71 17.99
N THR A 450 94.06 -52.51 17.43
CA THR A 450 95.37 -52.02 16.92
C THR A 450 96.36 -51.84 18.07
N ASN A 451 95.92 -51.31 19.22
CA ASN A 451 96.73 -51.20 20.43
C ASN A 451 97.18 -52.57 20.96
N LEU A 452 96.31 -53.60 20.93
CA LEU A 452 96.67 -54.97 21.30
C LEU A 452 97.65 -55.62 20.30
N LEU A 453 97.44 -55.42 18.98
CA LEU A 453 98.35 -55.89 17.94
C LEU A 453 99.74 -55.25 18.08
N ALA A 454 99.80 -53.95 18.32
CA ALA A 454 101.02 -53.20 18.53
C ALA A 454 101.76 -53.64 19.81
N LEU A 455 101.01 -53.93 20.89
CA LEU A 455 101.58 -54.51 22.09
C LEU A 455 102.20 -55.89 21.82
N ASN A 456 101.49 -56.78 21.13
CA ASN A 456 102.00 -58.10 20.75
C ASN A 456 103.26 -57.99 19.86
N ALA A 457 103.25 -57.08 18.88
CA ALA A 457 104.41 -56.81 18.02
C ALA A 457 105.60 -56.24 18.81
N GLY A 458 105.34 -55.35 19.79
CA GLY A 458 106.37 -54.81 20.67
C GLY A 458 107.01 -55.87 21.57
N VAL A 459 106.21 -56.83 22.07
CA VAL A 459 106.71 -57.97 22.85
C VAL A 459 107.59 -58.89 22.00
N GLU A 460 107.17 -59.22 20.78
CA GLU A 460 107.96 -60.08 19.88
C GLU A 460 109.24 -59.36 19.39
N ALA A 461 109.19 -58.05 19.17
CA ALA A 461 110.36 -57.24 18.86
C ALA A 461 111.38 -57.20 20.03
N ALA A 462 110.91 -57.11 21.29
CA ALA A 462 111.77 -57.22 22.47
C ALA A 462 112.41 -58.62 22.59
N ARG A 463 111.67 -59.67 22.18
CA ARG A 463 112.14 -61.06 22.15
C ARG A 463 113.25 -61.30 21.11
N ALA A 464 113.23 -60.55 20.00
CA ALA A 464 114.23 -60.62 18.94
C ALA A 464 115.56 -59.87 19.24
N GLY A 465 115.69 -59.20 20.39
CA GLY A 465 116.94 -58.57 20.84
C GLY A 465 117.41 -57.40 19.97
N GLU A 466 118.72 -57.34 19.66
CA GLU A 466 119.33 -56.25 18.85
C GLU A 466 118.70 -56.11 17.45
N ALA A 467 118.29 -57.22 16.82
CA ALA A 467 117.68 -57.21 15.48
C ALA A 467 116.25 -56.63 15.46
N GLY A 468 115.56 -56.61 16.60
CA GLY A 468 114.17 -56.15 16.74
C GLY A 468 114.02 -54.67 17.12
N LYS A 469 115.12 -53.94 17.39
CA LYS A 469 115.07 -52.55 17.87
C LYS A 469 114.26 -51.60 16.98
N GLY A 470 114.40 -51.71 15.66
CA GLY A 470 113.64 -50.88 14.71
C GLY A 470 112.14 -51.21 14.72
N PHE A 471 111.78 -52.50 14.81
CA PHE A 471 110.39 -52.94 14.92
C PHE A 471 109.75 -52.55 16.26
N ALA A 472 110.52 -52.55 17.35
CA ALA A 472 110.03 -52.13 18.66
C ALA A 472 109.63 -50.65 18.68
N VAL A 473 110.40 -49.78 18.02
CA VAL A 473 110.06 -48.34 17.89
C VAL A 473 108.78 -48.16 17.07
N VAL A 474 108.64 -48.85 15.94
CA VAL A 474 107.42 -48.79 15.13
C VAL A 474 106.22 -49.33 15.90
N ALA A 475 106.37 -50.44 16.64
CA ALA A 475 105.30 -51.00 17.46
C ALA A 475 104.87 -50.03 18.57
N GLN A 476 105.81 -49.31 19.19
CA GLN A 476 105.49 -48.27 20.18
C GLN A 476 104.76 -47.07 19.54
N GLU A 477 105.20 -46.60 18.38
CA GLU A 477 104.56 -45.49 17.66
C GLU A 477 103.12 -45.85 17.22
N VAL A 478 102.91 -47.07 16.70
CA VAL A 478 101.58 -47.58 16.32
C VAL A 478 100.69 -47.70 17.56
N ARG A 479 101.24 -48.13 18.70
CA ARG A 479 100.51 -48.21 19.96
C ARG A 479 100.09 -46.84 20.46
N GLU A 480 100.98 -45.86 20.42
CA GLU A 480 100.69 -44.48 20.83
C GLU A 480 99.65 -43.84 19.90
N LEU A 481 99.74 -44.09 18.58
CA LEU A 481 98.73 -43.66 17.61
C LEU A 481 97.36 -44.30 17.89
N ALA A 482 97.33 -45.61 18.16
CA ALA A 482 96.09 -46.33 18.49
C ALA A 482 95.45 -45.78 19.78
N GLN A 483 96.24 -45.46 20.80
CA GLN A 483 95.75 -44.85 22.04
C GLN A 483 95.23 -43.43 21.81
N ARG A 484 95.89 -42.64 20.95
CA ARG A 484 95.39 -41.32 20.52
C ARG A 484 94.08 -41.43 19.75
N SER A 485 93.95 -42.41 18.86
CA SER A 485 92.72 -42.69 18.11
C SER A 485 91.57 -43.11 19.04
N ALA A 486 91.82 -43.96 20.03
CA ALA A 486 90.80 -44.36 21.02
C ALA A 486 90.33 -43.16 21.87
N ASN A 487 91.27 -42.31 22.31
CA ASN A 487 90.92 -41.09 23.05
C ASN A 487 90.07 -40.13 22.19
N ALA A 488 90.48 -39.89 20.93
CA ALA A 488 89.71 -39.06 20.00
C ALA A 488 88.32 -39.65 19.70
N ALA A 489 88.22 -40.97 19.50
CA ALA A 489 86.94 -41.65 19.31
C ALA A 489 86.02 -41.48 20.52
N LYS A 490 86.56 -41.57 21.75
CA LYS A 490 85.82 -41.34 22.98
C LYS A 490 85.33 -39.90 23.12
N GLU A 491 86.15 -38.91 22.79
CA GLU A 491 85.75 -37.49 22.78
C GLU A 491 84.63 -37.23 21.76
N ILE A 492 84.76 -37.75 20.53
CA ILE A 492 83.72 -37.64 19.51
C ILE A 492 82.44 -38.34 19.97
N LYS A 493 82.54 -39.52 20.61
CA LYS A 493 81.38 -40.24 21.16
C LYS A 493 80.63 -39.40 22.18
N THR A 494 81.33 -38.70 23.07
CA THR A 494 80.71 -37.77 24.02
C THR A 494 79.99 -36.63 23.31
N LEU A 495 80.61 -36.01 22.29
CA LEU A 495 79.98 -34.93 21.50
C LEU A 495 78.75 -35.40 20.72
N ILE A 496 78.79 -36.60 20.14
CA ILE A 496 77.67 -37.19 19.40
C ILE A 496 76.52 -37.53 20.34
N ASN A 497 76.80 -38.08 21.53
CA ASN A 497 75.76 -38.35 22.53
C ASN A 497 75.07 -37.06 22.99
N ALA A 498 75.84 -36.00 23.27
CA ALA A 498 75.29 -34.70 23.63
C ALA A 498 74.47 -34.10 22.48
N SER A 499 74.93 -34.25 21.23
CA SER A 499 74.19 -33.81 20.05
C SER A 499 72.88 -34.58 19.88
N ASN A 500 72.89 -35.90 20.12
CA ASN A 500 71.69 -36.73 20.03
C ASN A 500 70.64 -36.32 21.07
N GLU A 501 71.05 -36.02 22.31
CA GLU A 501 70.15 -35.50 23.34
C GLU A 501 69.53 -34.15 22.94
N GLN A 502 70.31 -33.25 22.35
CA GLN A 502 69.81 -31.97 21.84
C GLN A 502 68.82 -32.16 20.68
N VAL A 503 69.10 -33.09 19.76
CA VAL A 503 68.21 -33.40 18.64
C VAL A 503 66.90 -34.02 19.15
N GLN A 504 66.94 -34.94 20.11
CA GLN A 504 65.74 -35.52 20.72
C GLN A 504 64.86 -34.46 21.39
N ASN A 505 65.46 -33.55 22.14
CA ASN A 505 64.74 -32.40 22.71
C ASN A 505 64.15 -31.50 21.60
N GLY A 506 64.89 -31.30 20.50
CA GLY A 506 64.41 -30.57 19.32
C GLY A 506 63.19 -31.24 18.66
N VAL A 507 63.24 -32.54 18.42
CA VAL A 507 62.11 -33.33 17.87
C VAL A 507 60.89 -33.19 18.79
N HIS A 508 61.07 -33.30 20.10
CA HIS A 508 59.99 -33.16 21.07
C HIS A 508 59.30 -31.78 20.99
N LEU A 509 60.07 -30.69 21.05
CA LEU A 509 59.54 -29.31 21.00
C LEU A 509 58.83 -29.00 19.67
N VAL A 510 59.38 -29.48 18.55
CA VAL A 510 58.74 -29.31 17.23
C VAL A 510 57.45 -30.14 17.15
N GLY A 511 57.42 -31.33 17.75
CA GLY A 511 56.22 -32.15 17.87
C GLY A 511 55.12 -31.49 18.70
N GLU A 512 55.46 -30.90 19.85
CA GLU A 512 54.53 -30.11 20.66
C GLU A 512 53.98 -28.90 19.90
N THR A 513 54.84 -28.21 19.15
CA THR A 513 54.44 -27.11 18.26
C THR A 513 53.44 -27.57 17.20
N GLY A 514 53.66 -28.76 16.62
CA GLY A 514 52.73 -29.37 15.66
C GLY A 514 51.36 -29.66 16.24
N LYS A 515 51.29 -30.19 17.46
CA LYS A 515 50.01 -30.41 18.18
C LYS A 515 49.29 -29.10 18.48
N ALA A 516 50.00 -28.08 18.95
CA ALA A 516 49.42 -26.76 19.22
C ALA A 516 48.83 -26.13 17.95
N LEU A 517 49.52 -26.25 16.80
CA LEU A 517 49.01 -25.78 15.52
C LEU A 517 47.75 -26.54 15.07
N GLN A 518 47.67 -27.86 15.30
CA GLN A 518 46.45 -28.64 15.03
C GLN A 518 45.25 -28.13 15.85
N THR A 519 45.46 -27.83 17.14
CA THR A 519 44.42 -27.22 17.98
C THR A 519 43.96 -25.87 17.42
N ILE A 520 44.90 -24.99 17.06
CA ILE A 520 44.60 -23.69 16.46
C ILE A 520 43.80 -23.83 15.17
N VAL A 521 44.13 -24.80 14.30
CA VAL A 521 43.35 -25.05 13.08
C VAL A 521 41.91 -25.43 13.41
N GLY A 522 41.69 -26.27 14.43
CA GLY A 522 40.35 -26.62 14.91
C GLY A 522 39.57 -25.41 15.44
N GLU A 523 40.19 -24.60 16.30
CA GLU A 523 39.57 -23.38 16.84
C GLU A 523 39.21 -22.37 15.74
N VAL A 524 40.10 -22.19 14.75
CA VAL A 524 39.85 -21.30 13.61
C VAL A 524 38.70 -21.80 12.73
N GLN A 525 38.51 -23.12 12.60
CA GLN A 525 37.35 -23.69 11.92
C GLN A 525 36.03 -23.40 12.66
N GLU A 526 36.02 -23.52 13.99
CA GLU A 526 34.85 -23.14 14.79
C GLU A 526 34.52 -21.65 14.69
N ILE A 527 35.55 -20.79 14.75
CA ILE A 527 35.38 -19.35 14.54
C ILE A 527 34.77 -19.08 13.15
N ASN A 528 35.24 -19.76 12.10
CA ASN A 528 34.70 -19.59 10.75
C ASN A 528 33.21 -19.96 10.69
N ARG A 529 32.81 -21.07 11.34
CA ARG A 529 31.42 -21.51 11.42
C ARG A 529 30.53 -20.48 12.11
N ASN A 530 30.98 -19.94 13.25
CA ASN A 530 30.24 -18.93 14.00
C ASN A 530 30.11 -17.62 13.23
N VAL A 531 31.18 -17.19 12.55
CA VAL A 531 31.13 -15.98 11.72
C VAL A 531 30.15 -16.14 10.55
N ASN A 532 30.13 -17.30 9.90
CA ASN A 532 29.15 -17.57 8.83
C ASN A 532 27.70 -17.52 9.36
N ALA A 533 27.44 -18.07 10.54
CA ALA A 533 26.12 -17.98 11.17
C ALA A 533 25.72 -16.53 11.51
N ILE A 534 26.67 -15.69 11.94
CA ILE A 534 26.43 -14.25 12.17
C ILE A 534 26.10 -13.54 10.86
N VAL A 535 26.82 -13.83 9.78
CA VAL A 535 26.55 -13.24 8.46
C VAL A 535 25.14 -13.60 7.99
N GLU A 536 24.77 -14.88 8.07
CA GLU A 536 23.43 -15.36 7.71
C GLU A 536 22.34 -14.67 8.56
N SER A 537 22.51 -14.65 9.88
CA SER A 537 21.56 -13.98 10.79
C SER A 537 21.44 -12.47 10.53
N ALA A 538 22.55 -11.78 10.27
CA ALA A 538 22.52 -10.34 9.95
C ALA A 538 21.80 -10.07 8.62
N GLN A 539 21.91 -10.99 7.66
CA GLN A 539 21.23 -10.89 6.37
C GLN A 539 19.72 -11.14 6.49
N GLU A 540 19.31 -12.10 7.33
CA GLU A 540 17.90 -12.29 7.70
C GLU A 540 17.33 -11.09 8.45
N GLN A 541 18.05 -10.55 9.43
CA GLN A 541 17.65 -9.33 10.16
C GLN A 541 17.49 -8.14 9.21
N SER A 542 18.42 -7.96 8.27
CA SER A 542 18.31 -6.90 7.26
C SER A 542 17.05 -7.05 6.41
N SER A 543 16.67 -8.27 6.04
CA SER A 543 15.43 -8.53 5.30
C SER A 543 14.19 -8.26 6.19
N GLY A 544 14.22 -8.67 7.45
CA GLY A 544 13.15 -8.40 8.41
C GLY A 544 12.94 -6.90 8.64
N LEU A 545 14.02 -6.13 8.76
CA LEU A 545 13.97 -4.68 8.92
C LEU A 545 13.38 -3.98 7.69
N GLN A 546 13.63 -4.49 6.47
CA GLN A 546 12.97 -3.96 5.26
C GLN A 546 11.45 -4.15 5.29
N GLN A 547 10.98 -5.29 5.79
CA GLN A 547 9.54 -5.55 5.97
C GLN A 547 8.94 -4.62 7.04
N ILE A 548 9.64 -4.43 8.16
CA ILE A 548 9.20 -3.52 9.23
C ILE A 548 9.15 -2.08 8.70
N ASN A 549 10.16 -1.63 7.95
CA ASN A 549 10.17 -0.31 7.33
C ASN A 549 8.98 -0.09 6.39
N THR A 550 8.60 -1.13 5.63
CA THR A 550 7.40 -1.09 4.77
C THR A 550 6.11 -0.97 5.61
N ALA A 551 6.03 -1.69 6.73
CA ALA A 551 4.89 -1.60 7.64
C ALA A 551 4.77 -0.22 8.29
N VAL A 552 5.90 0.39 8.70
CA VAL A 552 5.93 1.74 9.27
C VAL A 552 5.51 2.79 8.23
N ASN A 553 5.97 2.69 6.98
CA ASN A 553 5.48 3.56 5.91
C ASN A 553 3.98 3.41 5.66
N THR A 554 3.42 2.21 5.82
CA THR A 554 1.97 1.99 5.72
C THR A 554 1.24 2.63 6.90
N MET A 555 1.77 2.52 8.12
CA MET A 555 1.23 3.19 9.30
C MET A 555 1.26 4.72 9.17
N ASP A 556 2.31 5.29 8.58
CA ASP A 556 2.39 6.73 8.30
C ASP A 556 1.27 7.16 7.34
N GLN A 557 1.10 6.46 6.22
CA GLN A 557 0.01 6.73 5.27
C GLN A 557 -1.38 6.63 5.91
N ASP A 558 -1.62 5.61 6.74
CA ASP A 558 -2.90 5.46 7.42
C ASP A 558 -3.11 6.53 8.50
N THR A 559 -2.03 6.98 9.15
CA THR A 559 -2.07 8.12 10.08
C THR A 559 -2.44 9.41 9.36
N GLN A 560 -1.89 9.66 8.17
CA GLN A 560 -2.27 10.81 7.34
C GLN A 560 -3.74 10.72 6.85
N LYS A 561 -4.21 9.52 6.47
CA LYS A 561 -5.64 9.33 6.13
C LYS A 561 -6.54 9.59 7.33
N ASN A 562 -6.14 9.17 8.53
CA ASN A 562 -6.89 9.46 9.75
C ASN A 562 -6.95 10.97 10.00
N ALA A 563 -5.85 11.71 9.78
CA ALA A 563 -5.85 13.16 9.89
C ALA A 563 -6.84 13.81 8.91
N ALA A 564 -6.81 13.39 7.63
CA ALA A 564 -7.76 13.87 6.62
C ALA A 564 -9.23 13.53 6.98
N MET A 565 -9.46 12.31 7.50
CA MET A 565 -10.79 11.87 7.94
C MET A 565 -11.29 12.71 9.12
N VAL A 566 -10.41 13.06 10.06
CA VAL A 566 -10.75 13.93 11.20
C VAL A 566 -11.11 15.33 10.73
N GLU A 567 -10.38 15.89 9.76
CA GLU A 567 -10.73 17.18 9.16
C GLU A 567 -12.11 17.14 8.49
N GLU A 568 -12.39 16.09 7.70
CA GLU A 568 -13.68 15.90 7.04
C GLU A 568 -14.83 15.74 8.04
N GLN A 569 -14.64 14.93 9.09
CA GLN A 569 -15.64 14.75 10.15
C GLN A 569 -15.90 16.05 10.90
N THR A 570 -14.85 16.81 11.22
CA THR A 570 -14.97 18.11 11.88
C THR A 570 -15.75 19.10 11.01
N ALA A 571 -15.47 19.14 9.71
CA ALA A 571 -16.20 19.97 8.76
C ALA A 571 -17.68 19.55 8.65
N ALA A 572 -17.96 18.25 8.59
CA ALA A 572 -19.32 17.70 8.54
C ALA A 572 -20.12 18.03 9.82
N SER A 573 -19.51 17.90 11.00
CA SER A 573 -20.12 18.29 12.27
C SER A 573 -20.46 19.78 12.32
N HIS A 574 -19.58 20.64 11.80
CA HIS A 574 -19.87 22.07 11.68
C HIS A 574 -21.03 22.36 10.71
N GLY A 575 -21.14 21.61 9.62
CA GLY A 575 -22.28 21.67 8.70
C GLY A 575 -23.60 21.32 9.40
N LEU A 576 -23.65 20.16 10.06
CA LEU A 576 -24.83 19.70 10.79
C LEU A 576 -25.25 20.66 11.92
N ALA A 577 -24.28 21.19 12.68
CA ALA A 577 -24.57 22.18 13.71
C ALA A 577 -25.18 23.46 13.12
N ARG A 578 -24.70 23.91 11.95
CA ARG A 578 -25.25 25.06 11.24
C ARG A 578 -26.67 24.79 10.74
N ASP A 579 -26.91 23.61 10.16
CA ASP A 579 -28.23 23.22 9.66
C ASP A 579 -29.25 23.09 10.79
N ALA A 580 -28.86 22.49 11.92
CA ALA A 580 -29.68 22.42 13.12
C ALA A 580 -30.00 23.81 13.69
N ALA A 581 -29.01 24.71 13.75
CA ALA A 581 -29.21 26.09 14.17
C ALA A 581 -30.16 26.85 13.22
N SER A 582 -30.04 26.63 11.90
CA SER A 582 -30.94 27.21 10.91
C SER A 582 -32.37 26.69 11.04
N LEU A 583 -32.56 25.39 11.29
CA LEU A 583 -33.87 24.79 11.55
C LEU A 583 -34.49 25.37 12.82
N ASN A 584 -33.73 25.49 13.90
CA ASN A 584 -34.18 26.12 15.14
C ASN A 584 -34.60 27.59 14.91
N ALA A 585 -33.86 28.34 14.09
CA ALA A 585 -34.21 29.72 13.74
C ALA A 585 -35.51 29.82 12.91
N LEU A 586 -35.75 28.87 11.99
CA LEU A 586 -37.00 28.78 11.24
C LEU A 586 -38.18 28.40 12.15
N LEU A 587 -37.97 27.46 13.08
CA LEU A 587 -38.98 27.05 14.04
C LEU A 587 -39.33 28.14 15.04
N ALA A 588 -38.39 29.02 15.39
CA ALA A 588 -38.61 30.16 16.28
C ALA A 588 -39.60 31.19 15.72
N GLN A 589 -39.91 31.14 14.42
CA GLN A 589 -40.98 31.95 13.82
C GLN A 589 -42.38 31.47 14.23
N PHE A 590 -42.50 30.22 14.71
CA PHE A 590 -43.76 29.65 15.16
C PHE A 590 -43.88 29.67 16.68
N LYS A 591 -45.04 30.12 17.18
CA LYS A 591 -45.39 30.01 18.60
C LYS A 591 -45.97 28.62 18.87
N LEU A 592 -45.07 27.71 19.23
CA LEU A 592 -45.41 26.42 19.84
C LEU A 592 -45.83 26.69 21.29
N SER A 593 -46.74 25.89 21.87
CA SER A 593 -47.18 26.18 23.24
C SER A 593 -45.96 26.21 24.16
N VAL A 594 -45.91 27.21 25.04
CA VAL A 594 -44.93 27.28 26.12
C VAL A 594 -45.34 26.24 27.16
N GLN A 595 -45.15 24.97 26.84
CA GLN A 595 -45.05 23.96 27.87
C GLN A 595 -43.65 24.18 28.47
N THR A 596 -43.61 24.88 29.61
CA THR A 596 -42.47 24.93 30.50
C THR A 596 -42.18 23.50 30.98
N TYR A 597 -41.57 22.68 30.12
CA TYR A 597 -40.86 21.49 30.55
C TYR A 597 -39.65 22.02 31.31
N ARG A 598 -39.84 22.19 32.62
CA ARG A 598 -38.74 22.22 33.57
C ARG A 598 -37.89 20.99 33.26
N SER A 599 -36.77 21.22 32.58
CA SER A 599 -35.71 20.27 32.44
C SER A 599 -35.30 19.85 33.84
N THR A 600 -35.82 18.73 34.32
CA THR A 600 -35.16 17.96 35.37
C THR A 600 -33.90 17.42 34.72
N ALA A 601 -32.86 18.26 34.69
CA ALA A 601 -31.51 17.83 34.47
C ALA A 601 -31.23 16.76 35.53
N ARG A 602 -31.37 15.49 35.13
CA ARG A 602 -30.86 14.38 35.90
C ARG A 602 -29.35 14.54 35.83
N ALA A 603 -28.77 15.14 36.87
CA ALA A 603 -27.34 15.18 37.06
C ALA A 603 -26.83 13.75 36.93
N VAL A 604 -26.13 13.48 35.83
CA VAL A 604 -25.35 12.26 35.66
C VAL A 604 -24.39 12.26 36.83
N GLN A 605 -24.53 11.27 37.71
CA GLN A 605 -23.56 11.07 38.78
C GLN A 605 -22.21 10.79 38.13
N ALA A 606 -21.32 11.77 38.17
CA ALA A 606 -19.91 11.60 37.87
C ALA A 606 -19.29 10.70 38.94
N ASN A 607 -19.41 9.39 38.75
CA ASN A 607 -18.66 8.40 39.53
C ASN A 607 -18.09 7.29 38.65
N GLU A 608 -17.73 7.63 37.41
CA GLU A 608 -16.80 6.81 36.65
C GLU A 608 -15.40 7.42 36.82
N LYS A 609 -14.62 6.80 37.70
CA LYS A 609 -13.18 7.03 37.76
C LYS A 609 -12.60 6.66 36.40
N PRO A 610 -11.70 7.47 35.82
CA PRO A 610 -11.05 7.13 34.55
C PRO A 610 -10.38 5.76 34.67
N ALA A 611 -10.78 4.81 33.82
CA ALA A 611 -10.06 3.56 33.67
C ALA A 611 -8.64 3.89 33.19
N ALA A 612 -7.63 3.38 33.91
CA ALA A 612 -6.23 3.65 33.58
C ALA A 612 -5.91 3.13 32.17
N SER A 613 -5.36 4.03 31.34
CA SER A 613 -4.96 3.73 29.96
C SER A 613 -4.05 2.49 29.89
N PRO A 614 -4.36 1.49 29.05
CA PRO A 614 -3.50 0.33 28.79
C PRO A 614 -2.10 0.73 28.31
N ALA A 615 -1.96 1.88 27.63
CA ALA A 615 -0.67 2.41 27.17
C ALA A 615 0.23 2.84 28.34
N ARG A 616 -0.33 3.43 29.41
CA ARG A 616 0.43 3.75 30.63
C ARG A 616 0.83 2.49 31.40
N ALA A 617 0.02 1.43 31.34
CA ALA A 617 0.36 0.13 31.94
C ALA A 617 1.51 -0.58 31.18
N LEU A 618 1.52 -0.47 29.85
CA LEU A 618 2.60 -1.00 29.01
C LEU A 618 3.91 -0.22 29.20
N GLY A 619 3.85 1.13 29.24
CA GLY A 619 5.00 1.97 29.53
C GLY A 619 5.64 1.69 30.89
N ARG A 620 4.82 1.44 31.94
CA ARG A 620 5.33 1.01 33.25
C ARG A 620 5.95 -0.39 33.23
N LYS A 621 5.42 -1.33 32.44
CA LYS A 621 5.99 -2.67 32.29
C LYS A 621 7.33 -2.63 31.56
N LEU A 622 7.46 -1.81 30.52
CA LEU A 622 8.70 -1.65 29.77
C LEU A 622 9.76 -0.90 30.61
N ALA A 623 9.39 0.17 31.31
CA ALA A 623 10.30 0.86 32.23
C ALA A 623 10.78 -0.03 33.39
N GLY A 624 9.94 -0.96 33.86
CA GLY A 624 10.33 -1.99 34.84
C GLY A 624 11.26 -3.07 34.28
N ALA A 625 11.17 -3.39 32.99
CA ALA A 625 12.04 -4.35 32.31
C ALA A 625 13.44 -3.78 32.02
N PHE A 626 13.56 -2.45 31.85
CA PHE A 626 14.84 -1.79 31.57
C PHE A 626 15.52 -1.14 32.79
N SER A 627 14.85 -1.04 33.94
CA SER A 627 15.47 -0.53 35.20
C SER A 627 15.86 -1.61 36.21
N GLY A 628 15.81 -2.89 35.80
CA GLY A 628 16.31 -4.01 36.60
C GLY A 628 17.83 -4.11 36.54
N ASN A 629 18.50 -3.77 37.62
CA ASN A 629 19.94 -3.90 37.83
C ASN A 629 20.35 -5.39 37.97
N ALA A 630 20.17 -6.20 36.93
CA ALA A 630 20.46 -7.64 36.89
C ALA A 630 21.88 -7.93 36.37
N ALA A 631 22.86 -7.17 36.83
CA ALA A 631 24.27 -7.43 36.57
C ALA A 631 25.08 -7.17 37.84
N VAL A 632 24.90 -7.99 38.87
CA VAL A 632 25.97 -8.57 39.73
C VAL A 632 25.32 -9.67 40.58
N LYS A 633 25.42 -10.93 40.14
CA LYS A 633 25.56 -12.05 41.08
C LYS A 633 26.32 -13.18 40.38
N ASN A 634 27.63 -13.18 40.57
CA ASN A 634 28.44 -14.39 40.45
C ASN A 634 27.93 -15.37 41.50
N ASP A 635 27.40 -16.52 41.07
CA ASP A 635 27.45 -17.74 41.86
C ASP A 635 27.80 -18.89 40.91
N SER A 636 28.91 -19.53 41.28
CA SER A 636 29.57 -20.68 40.70
C SER A 636 28.64 -21.88 40.55
N TRP A 637 28.69 -22.53 39.39
CA TRP A 637 28.12 -23.86 39.17
C TRP A 637 29.21 -24.91 39.37
N GLU A 638 29.30 -25.43 40.60
CA GLU A 638 29.65 -26.83 40.84
C GLU A 638 28.34 -27.62 41.02
N GLU A 639 28.35 -28.87 40.56
CA GLU A 639 27.29 -29.90 40.68
C GLU A 639 26.02 -29.73 39.83
N PHE A 640 26.02 -30.29 38.61
CA PHE A 640 25.40 -31.60 38.29
C PHE A 640 25.60 -31.98 36.82
#